data_AF-A0AA97A7U3-F1
#
_entry.id   AF-A0AA97A7U3-F1
#
_cell.length_a   1.000
_cell.length_b   1.000
_cell.length_c   1.000
_cell.angle_alpha   90.00
_cell.angle_beta   90.00
_cell.angle_gamma   90.00
#
_symmetry.space_group_name_H-M   'P 1'
#
loop_
_entity.id
_entity.type
_entity.pdbx_description
1 polymer ?
#
loop_
_entity_poly.entity_id
_entity_poly.type
_entity_poly.pdbx_seq_one_letter_code
_entity_poly.pdbx_strand_id
1 'polypeptide(L)'
;MINDIDITDDTWNSIGNRSNPFVGTFDGQGYSITFESLTGTTTFKNFDGDSNNIDGFGLFGTVGDFSSTDIIEIQNVNIVLESNLTNEASSAYYNRIGSLIGYVNVSSSDYFSMNNCSLTTNGNFEIKGYSGVGGLVGCVYYGTFEDCSVSGDVSVTADFDYAGGLVGYVEAADFTSCSVSGDVSVTAENNHAGGLVGFAATADLTSCSVSGDVSVTAEYDNAGGLVGFAATADLTSCSVSGDVSVIAKNIYAGGLVGNFAGTIANCYSTATVEAKSGVGGLIGFGYGSGSYVCDISSSYFAGTVSFGSGAGTSSKIGGIIGSYDGTPTVSDCVYQDNSVDVGTTGATPTLLGTAKTSAEMKEIATYSSWDISSVPNPSKTWFICENNGYPQLYSLRQAIPISTVDELKKIGSDDYDTMTNHWYTMDADYYLTDDIEITDAVWNSIGNRSNPFLGTFDGQGYSITFESLTGTTTFKNFDGDSNNIDGFGLFGTVGDFSSTDIIEIQNVNIVLESNLTNEASSAYYNRIGSLIGYVNVSSSDYFSMNNCSLTTNGNFEIKGYFGVGGLVGCVYNGTFEDCSVSGDVSVTAGYDYAGGLVGYVEVADFTSCSVSGDVSVTAENDYAGGLVGYVYNNADFMSCSVSGDVSVTAGYDYAGGLVGYVEAADFTSCSVSGDVSVTTGYDFAGGLVGYVYNNADFMSCSVSGDVSVTAENNYAGGLVGWIDTVDFTSCSVSDDVHVTAENSYAGGLAGEFSGTITNCYSTAAIEAKSFVGGLVGRGYAGSSYICDISSSYFAGTVSLGSGADSSSNIGGIIGYPYGTPTVTDSFYSSDSVDAGATGATPQNYGTAVSSDAMKKIGTYQSWSIFSSESPDYVWFITEGQTYPQLSSIYEGIPNYLPKTNRGSSGSGFGQAKIVDSASSIPNVKEDPVPVSVTPVPESGENKNANEDQNANNAPGESYSDESGSNRTLYILLGTGLIIVVGCVAFFLNKKR
;
A
#
# COMPACT_ATOMS: atom_id res chain seq x y z
N MET A 1 1.76 -2.16 -13.07
CA MET A 1 1.25 -2.92 -14.24
C MET A 1 -0.07 -3.55 -13.81
N ILE A 2 -0.81 -4.23 -14.69
CA ILE A 2 -2.08 -4.89 -14.31
C ILE A 2 -2.07 -6.42 -14.57
N ASN A 3 -0.98 -6.92 -15.15
CA ASN A 3 -0.75 -8.31 -15.52
C ASN A 3 0.75 -8.51 -15.84
N ASP A 4 1.21 -9.76 -15.82
CA ASP A 4 2.54 -10.14 -16.28
C ASP A 4 2.70 -9.91 -17.80
N ILE A 5 3.94 -9.66 -18.23
CA ILE A 5 4.29 -9.38 -19.63
C ILE A 5 5.45 -10.26 -20.08
N ASP A 6 5.22 -11.07 -21.12
CA ASP A 6 6.28 -11.88 -21.75
C ASP A 6 6.82 -11.22 -23.02
N ILE A 7 8.10 -10.89 -23.02
CA ILE A 7 8.86 -10.36 -24.16
C ILE A 7 9.53 -11.53 -24.87
N THR A 8 8.94 -11.96 -25.99
CA THR A 8 9.39 -13.12 -26.78
C THR A 8 10.30 -12.75 -27.96
N ASP A 9 10.54 -11.46 -28.18
CA ASP A 9 11.39 -10.96 -29.25
C ASP A 9 12.87 -11.18 -28.93
N ASP A 10 13.66 -11.64 -29.92
CA ASP A 10 15.13 -11.77 -29.81
C ASP A 10 15.85 -10.41 -29.64
N THR A 11 15.12 -9.32 -29.85
CA THR A 11 15.67 -7.97 -29.77
C THR A 11 14.68 -7.04 -29.11
N TRP A 12 15.16 -6.24 -28.15
CA TRP A 12 14.36 -5.23 -27.48
C TRP A 12 14.94 -3.84 -27.73
N ASN A 13 14.13 -2.91 -28.21
CA ASN A 13 14.56 -1.50 -28.28
C ASN A 13 14.27 -0.87 -26.92
N SER A 14 15.31 -0.42 -26.23
CA SER A 14 15.18 0.25 -24.93
C SER A 14 14.16 1.40 -25.00
N ILE A 15 13.34 1.55 -23.94
CA ILE A 15 12.29 2.59 -23.89
C ILE A 15 12.88 4.00 -23.96
N GLY A 16 13.95 4.25 -23.20
CA GLY A 16 14.67 5.51 -23.15
C GLY A 16 16.07 5.42 -23.75
N ASN A 17 16.54 6.53 -24.30
CA ASN A 17 17.92 6.73 -24.74
C ASN A 17 18.41 8.12 -24.30
N ARG A 18 19.68 8.46 -24.55
CA ARG A 18 20.23 9.73 -24.06
C ARG A 18 19.56 10.97 -24.67
N SER A 19 19.03 10.88 -25.89
CA SER A 19 18.32 11.99 -26.54
C SER A 19 16.87 12.12 -26.09
N ASN A 20 16.29 11.01 -25.61
CA ASN A 20 14.91 10.92 -25.13
C ASN A 20 14.85 9.92 -23.96
N PRO A 21 15.34 10.30 -22.77
CA PRO A 21 15.40 9.41 -21.63
C PRO A 21 14.02 9.23 -20.99
N PHE A 22 13.82 8.13 -20.28
CA PHE A 22 12.63 7.97 -19.45
C PHE A 22 12.73 8.89 -18.21
N VAL A 23 11.67 9.66 -17.93
CA VAL A 23 11.62 10.67 -16.84
C VAL A 23 10.32 10.61 -16.03
N GLY A 24 9.63 9.46 -16.03
CA GLY A 24 8.35 9.29 -15.35
C GLY A 24 8.41 8.36 -14.14
N THR A 25 7.23 8.05 -13.59
CA THR A 25 7.04 6.98 -12.61
C THR A 25 6.61 5.70 -13.31
N PHE A 26 7.20 4.57 -12.95
CA PHE A 26 6.75 3.24 -13.40
C PHE A 26 6.56 2.32 -12.19
N ASP A 27 5.33 1.86 -11.99
CA ASP A 27 5.00 0.90 -10.95
C ASP A 27 4.66 -0.45 -11.60
N GLY A 28 5.38 -1.50 -11.25
CA GLY A 28 5.12 -2.87 -11.67
C GLY A 28 3.95 -3.51 -10.93
N GLN A 29 3.59 -3.03 -9.73
CA GLN A 29 2.58 -3.60 -8.82
C GLN A 29 2.81 -5.09 -8.51
N GLY A 30 4.08 -5.52 -8.49
CA GLY A 30 4.46 -6.91 -8.20
C GLY A 30 4.33 -7.88 -9.39
N TYR A 31 3.76 -7.44 -10.52
CA TYR A 31 3.73 -8.24 -11.75
C TYR A 31 5.13 -8.36 -12.37
N SER A 32 5.31 -9.45 -13.12
CA SER A 32 6.57 -9.80 -13.77
C SER A 32 6.67 -9.34 -15.22
N ILE A 33 7.89 -9.03 -15.65
CA ILE A 33 8.26 -8.90 -17.06
C ILE A 33 9.27 -10.00 -17.40
N THR A 34 8.89 -10.93 -18.25
CA THR A 34 9.70 -12.10 -18.62
C THR A 34 10.41 -11.89 -19.95
N PHE A 35 11.72 -12.13 -20.02
CA PHE A 35 12.47 -12.15 -21.29
C PHE A 35 12.63 -13.59 -21.81
N GLU A 36 11.80 -13.97 -22.78
CA GLU A 36 11.69 -15.33 -23.34
C GLU A 36 12.11 -15.38 -24.83
N SER A 37 13.38 -15.09 -25.13
CA SER A 37 13.85 -15.10 -26.53
C SER A 37 13.86 -16.52 -27.15
N LEU A 38 13.36 -16.62 -28.39
CA LEU A 38 13.36 -17.86 -29.19
C LEU A 38 14.78 -18.35 -29.55
N THR A 39 15.77 -17.45 -29.60
CA THR A 39 17.19 -17.80 -29.82
C THR A 39 17.94 -18.11 -28.53
N GLY A 40 17.28 -17.93 -27.37
CA GLY A 40 17.90 -18.01 -26.05
C GLY A 40 18.73 -16.78 -25.69
N THR A 41 18.64 -15.69 -26.46
CA THR A 41 19.35 -14.44 -26.17
C THR A 41 18.55 -13.24 -26.65
N THR A 42 18.15 -12.39 -25.73
CA THR A 42 17.57 -11.07 -26.02
C THR A 42 18.69 -10.05 -26.16
N THR A 43 18.73 -9.37 -27.31
CA THR A 43 19.70 -8.29 -27.56
C THR A 43 19.03 -6.92 -27.40
N PHE A 44 19.48 -6.13 -26.43
CA PHE A 44 19.08 -4.74 -26.29
C PHE A 44 19.68 -3.87 -27.40
N LYS A 45 18.82 -3.06 -28.00
CA LYS A 45 19.12 -2.10 -29.06
C LYS A 45 18.73 -0.70 -28.65
N ASN A 46 19.39 0.25 -29.26
CA ASN A 46 19.05 1.66 -29.07
C ASN A 46 17.99 2.12 -30.08
N PHE A 47 17.04 2.93 -29.62
CA PHE A 47 15.88 3.35 -30.41
C PHE A 47 16.26 4.17 -31.67
N ASP A 48 17.40 4.88 -31.67
CA ASP A 48 17.82 5.75 -32.77
C ASP A 48 18.83 5.12 -33.76
N GLY A 49 19.32 3.91 -33.47
CA GLY A 49 20.33 3.21 -34.28
C GLY A 49 21.70 3.89 -34.33
N ASP A 50 21.99 4.89 -33.49
CA ASP A 50 23.32 5.52 -33.41
C ASP A 50 24.22 4.78 -32.42
N SER A 51 25.08 3.92 -32.96
CA SER A 51 26.05 3.13 -32.19
C SER A 51 27.20 3.96 -31.58
N ASN A 52 27.16 5.29 -31.61
CA ASN A 52 28.22 6.15 -31.05
C ASN A 52 27.76 6.95 -29.82
N ASN A 53 26.50 6.82 -29.42
CA ASN A 53 25.97 7.55 -28.28
C ASN A 53 26.05 6.71 -27.00
N ILE A 54 26.23 7.38 -25.86
CA ILE A 54 26.51 6.79 -24.54
C ILE A 54 25.19 6.31 -23.96
N ASP A 55 24.66 5.22 -24.49
CA ASP A 55 23.34 4.73 -24.13
C ASP A 55 23.39 3.59 -23.13
N GLY A 56 22.44 3.63 -22.19
CA GLY A 56 22.14 2.49 -21.35
C GLY A 56 21.36 1.44 -22.14
N PHE A 57 21.69 0.17 -21.90
CA PHE A 57 20.96 -0.99 -22.42
C PHE A 57 20.21 -1.69 -21.27
N GLY A 58 18.92 -1.90 -21.45
CA GLY A 58 18.00 -2.51 -20.49
C GLY A 58 16.56 -2.26 -20.93
N LEU A 59 15.57 -2.73 -20.17
CA LEU A 59 14.16 -2.43 -20.46
C LEU A 59 13.94 -0.93 -20.72
N PHE A 60 14.42 -0.09 -19.79
CA PHE A 60 14.34 1.37 -19.87
C PHE A 60 15.50 2.03 -20.62
N GLY A 61 16.62 1.32 -20.83
CA GLY A 61 17.84 1.89 -21.40
C GLY A 61 18.41 3.03 -20.55
N THR A 62 18.26 4.27 -21.02
CA THR A 62 18.67 5.48 -20.28
C THR A 62 17.48 6.11 -19.56
N VAL A 63 17.65 6.32 -18.25
CA VAL A 63 16.69 6.96 -17.36
C VAL A 63 17.26 8.29 -16.86
N GLY A 64 16.44 9.33 -16.85
CA GLY A 64 16.82 10.67 -16.43
C GLY A 64 17.61 11.46 -17.46
N ASP A 65 17.43 12.79 -17.41
CA ASP A 65 18.31 13.75 -18.05
C ASP A 65 19.06 14.53 -16.96
N PHE A 66 20.36 14.75 -17.19
CA PHE A 66 21.23 15.47 -16.26
C PHE A 66 20.80 16.93 -16.06
N SER A 67 19.97 17.46 -16.96
CA SER A 67 19.40 18.79 -16.85
C SER A 67 17.99 18.81 -16.24
N SER A 68 17.36 17.65 -16.07
CA SER A 68 16.03 17.53 -15.49
C SER A 68 16.06 17.66 -13.97
N THR A 69 14.96 18.17 -13.42
CA THR A 69 14.68 18.24 -11.98
C THR A 69 13.44 17.43 -11.62
N ASP A 70 12.95 16.61 -12.54
CA ASP A 70 11.77 15.77 -12.33
C ASP A 70 12.13 14.61 -11.38
N ILE A 71 11.17 14.22 -10.55
CA ILE A 71 11.30 13.03 -9.70
C ILE A 71 10.96 11.82 -10.56
N ILE A 72 11.88 10.86 -10.60
CA ILE A 72 11.78 9.63 -11.38
C ILE A 72 11.76 8.46 -10.41
N GLU A 73 10.70 7.64 -10.51
CA GLU A 73 10.46 6.53 -9.59
C GLU A 73 10.22 5.26 -10.41
N ILE A 74 10.96 4.20 -10.13
CA ILE A 74 10.70 2.86 -10.68
C ILE A 74 10.52 1.91 -9.50
N GLN A 75 9.33 1.32 -9.40
CA GLN A 75 8.94 0.54 -8.23
C GLN A 75 8.22 -0.76 -8.55
N ASN A 76 8.35 -1.76 -7.67
CA ASN A 76 7.60 -3.02 -7.69
C ASN A 76 7.72 -3.80 -9.01
N VAL A 77 8.88 -3.76 -9.68
CA VAL A 77 9.11 -4.44 -10.96
C VAL A 77 9.91 -5.71 -10.74
N ASN A 78 9.36 -6.86 -11.11
CA ASN A 78 10.09 -8.12 -11.16
C ASN A 78 10.49 -8.45 -12.61
N ILE A 79 11.79 -8.54 -12.90
CA ILE A 79 12.30 -9.06 -14.17
C ILE A 79 12.57 -10.56 -14.02
N VAL A 80 12.02 -11.36 -14.93
CA VAL A 80 12.27 -12.80 -14.99
C VAL A 80 13.07 -13.13 -16.26
N LEU A 81 14.22 -13.80 -16.11
CA LEU A 81 14.99 -14.26 -17.26
C LEU A 81 14.65 -15.70 -17.62
N GLU A 82 14.27 -15.88 -18.89
CA GLU A 82 14.27 -17.16 -19.60
C GLU A 82 15.19 -17.15 -20.83
N SER A 83 16.03 -16.11 -20.94
CA SER A 83 17.02 -15.97 -21.99
C SER A 83 18.21 -15.12 -21.52
N ASN A 84 19.36 -15.27 -22.18
CA ASN A 84 20.50 -14.43 -21.92
C ASN A 84 20.21 -12.99 -22.35
N LEU A 85 20.78 -12.00 -21.67
CA LEU A 85 20.73 -10.60 -22.06
C LEU A 85 22.09 -10.13 -22.56
N THR A 86 22.08 -9.49 -23.71
CA THR A 86 23.26 -8.79 -24.23
C THR A 86 22.81 -7.53 -24.96
N ASN A 87 23.74 -6.80 -25.57
CA ASN A 87 23.41 -5.60 -26.30
C ASN A 87 24.20 -5.48 -27.61
N GLU A 88 23.70 -4.66 -28.53
CA GLU A 88 24.39 -4.41 -29.79
C GLU A 88 25.73 -3.71 -29.54
N ALA A 89 26.81 -4.39 -29.93
CA ALA A 89 28.17 -3.93 -29.74
C ALA A 89 28.41 -2.54 -30.37
N SER A 90 28.33 -1.49 -29.56
CA SER A 90 28.96 -0.19 -29.81
C SER A 90 30.36 -0.17 -29.21
N SER A 91 31.20 0.77 -29.65
CA SER A 91 32.63 0.86 -29.28
C SER A 91 32.88 0.63 -27.78
N ALA A 92 33.96 -0.11 -27.49
CA ALA A 92 34.49 -0.58 -26.20
C ALA A 92 34.59 0.42 -25.01
N TYR A 93 33.97 1.59 -25.01
CA TYR A 93 34.10 2.56 -23.91
C TYR A 93 32.77 2.95 -23.25
N TYR A 94 31.61 2.57 -23.80
CA TYR A 94 30.33 3.15 -23.39
C TYR A 94 29.16 2.15 -23.32
N ASN A 95 29.45 0.86 -23.17
CA ASN A 95 28.44 -0.19 -23.19
C ASN A 95 28.06 -0.60 -21.76
N ARG A 96 26.96 -0.01 -21.27
CA ARG A 96 26.41 -0.15 -19.92
C ARG A 96 25.11 -0.95 -19.99
N ILE A 97 25.04 -2.07 -19.30
CA ILE A 97 23.90 -2.98 -19.39
C ILE A 97 23.38 -3.36 -18.01
N GLY A 98 22.05 -3.31 -17.87
CA GLY A 98 21.31 -3.94 -16.80
C GLY A 98 20.01 -4.51 -17.36
N SER A 99 19.41 -5.49 -16.70
CA SER A 99 18.14 -6.06 -17.20
C SER A 99 17.01 -5.01 -17.21
N LEU A 100 16.98 -4.13 -16.20
CA LEU A 100 15.98 -3.08 -16.05
C LEU A 100 16.47 -1.74 -16.61
N ILE A 101 17.64 -1.27 -16.17
CA ILE A 101 18.20 0.03 -16.57
C ILE A 101 19.65 -0.13 -16.99
N GLY A 102 20.04 0.45 -18.13
CA GLY A 102 21.45 0.51 -18.49
C GLY A 102 22.18 1.71 -17.89
N TYR A 103 21.53 2.88 -17.86
CA TYR A 103 22.15 4.10 -17.34
C TYR A 103 21.15 5.06 -16.68
N VAL A 104 21.39 5.39 -15.41
CA VAL A 104 20.71 6.49 -14.71
C VAL A 104 21.55 7.76 -14.81
N ASN A 105 21.00 8.80 -15.42
CA ASN A 105 21.67 10.05 -15.76
C ASN A 105 20.94 11.27 -15.18
N VAL A 106 20.89 11.37 -13.85
CA VAL A 106 20.36 12.55 -13.15
C VAL A 106 21.49 13.33 -12.47
N SER A 107 21.22 14.57 -12.05
CA SER A 107 22.22 15.45 -11.42
C SER A 107 22.22 15.45 -9.88
N SER A 108 21.24 14.79 -9.25
CA SER A 108 21.08 14.69 -7.79
C SER A 108 20.41 13.38 -7.44
N SER A 109 20.69 12.83 -6.25
CA SER A 109 20.06 11.59 -5.77
C SER A 109 18.56 11.76 -5.55
N ASP A 110 18.11 12.95 -5.15
CA ASP A 110 16.70 13.29 -4.92
C ASP A 110 15.79 13.14 -6.17
N TYR A 111 16.39 12.95 -7.35
CA TYR A 111 15.66 12.88 -8.61
C TYR A 111 15.44 11.46 -9.13
N PHE A 112 16.10 10.46 -8.54
CA PHE A 112 15.91 9.07 -8.95
C PHE A 112 15.85 8.14 -7.75
N SER A 113 14.76 7.40 -7.65
CA SER A 113 14.63 6.28 -6.72
C SER A 113 14.19 5.01 -7.44
N MET A 114 14.75 3.89 -7.01
CA MET A 114 14.33 2.55 -7.43
C MET A 114 14.02 1.74 -6.19
N ASN A 115 12.77 1.27 -6.07
CA ASN A 115 12.26 0.64 -4.87
C ASN A 115 11.65 -0.72 -5.19
N ASN A 116 11.92 -1.74 -4.38
CA ASN A 116 11.31 -3.07 -4.52
C ASN A 116 11.36 -3.63 -5.97
N CYS A 117 12.52 -3.51 -6.62
CA CYS A 117 12.72 -4.02 -7.97
C CYS A 117 13.63 -5.26 -7.92
N SER A 118 13.24 -6.32 -8.62
CA SER A 118 13.91 -7.62 -8.54
C SER A 118 14.26 -8.21 -9.89
N LEU A 119 15.31 -9.04 -9.89
CA LEU A 119 15.66 -9.94 -10.98
C LEU A 119 15.61 -11.38 -10.47
N THR A 120 14.90 -12.24 -11.18
CA THR A 120 14.83 -13.68 -10.93
C THR A 120 15.09 -14.47 -12.22
N THR A 121 15.45 -15.75 -12.11
CA THR A 121 15.68 -16.60 -13.29
C THR A 121 15.01 -17.97 -13.19
N ASN A 122 14.54 -18.49 -14.33
CA ASN A 122 14.00 -19.85 -14.47
C ASN A 122 15.02 -20.82 -15.12
N GLY A 123 16.30 -20.62 -14.84
CA GLY A 123 17.40 -21.36 -15.45
C GLY A 123 18.69 -20.58 -15.40
N ASN A 124 19.74 -21.13 -15.99
CA ASN A 124 21.05 -20.48 -16.06
C ASN A 124 21.10 -19.47 -17.21
N PHE A 125 21.13 -18.18 -16.88
CA PHE A 125 21.17 -17.11 -17.88
C PHE A 125 22.30 -16.12 -17.62
N GLU A 126 22.84 -15.55 -18.70
CA GLU A 126 23.93 -14.60 -18.67
C GLU A 126 23.45 -13.19 -19.02
N ILE A 127 23.84 -12.19 -18.23
CA ILE A 127 23.82 -10.76 -18.59
C ILE A 127 25.24 -10.35 -18.93
N LYS A 128 25.48 -10.07 -20.22
CA LYS A 128 26.83 -9.82 -20.73
C LYS A 128 26.94 -8.45 -21.40
N GLY A 129 27.93 -7.68 -20.97
CA GLY A 129 28.30 -6.39 -21.56
C GLY A 129 29.80 -6.12 -21.49
N TYR A 130 30.20 -4.91 -21.86
CA TYR A 130 31.62 -4.53 -21.90
C TYR A 130 32.08 -3.77 -20.64
N SER A 131 31.37 -2.73 -20.20
CA SER A 131 31.79 -1.88 -19.07
C SER A 131 30.59 -1.29 -18.32
N GLY A 132 30.43 -1.65 -17.04
CA GLY A 132 29.25 -1.26 -16.26
C GLY A 132 28.10 -2.23 -16.50
N VAL A 133 28.31 -3.48 -16.08
CA VAL A 133 27.34 -4.58 -16.20
C VAL A 133 26.77 -4.85 -14.83
N GLY A 134 25.47 -4.69 -14.68
CA GLY A 134 24.73 -5.05 -13.47
C GLY A 134 23.62 -6.04 -13.76
N GLY A 135 23.18 -6.81 -12.76
CA GLY A 135 21.99 -7.64 -12.89
C GLY A 135 20.75 -6.79 -13.20
N LEU A 136 20.49 -5.76 -12.40
CA LEU A 136 19.40 -4.81 -12.63
C LEU A 136 19.86 -3.54 -13.35
N VAL A 137 20.99 -2.97 -12.91
CA VAL A 137 21.40 -1.63 -13.35
C VAL A 137 22.85 -1.60 -13.83
N GLY A 138 23.08 -1.14 -15.06
CA GLY A 138 24.44 -1.00 -15.59
C GLY A 138 25.26 0.06 -14.86
N CYS A 139 24.82 1.32 -14.92
CA CYS A 139 25.50 2.45 -14.30
C CYS A 139 24.53 3.46 -13.68
N VAL A 140 24.95 4.06 -12.56
CA VAL A 140 24.21 5.11 -11.87
C VAL A 140 25.10 6.31 -11.65
N TYR A 141 24.62 7.50 -12.02
CA TYR A 141 25.29 8.73 -11.66
C TYR A 141 24.84 9.26 -10.29
N TYR A 142 23.53 9.49 -10.09
CA TYR A 142 22.96 9.65 -8.75
C TYR A 142 21.66 8.86 -8.59
N GLY A 143 21.34 8.46 -7.36
CA GLY A 143 20.07 7.81 -7.05
C GLY A 143 20.00 7.19 -5.66
N THR A 144 18.82 6.70 -5.31
CA THR A 144 18.58 5.84 -4.15
C THR A 144 18.01 4.49 -4.59
N PHE A 145 18.43 3.42 -3.92
CA PHE A 145 17.98 2.05 -4.15
C PHE A 145 17.48 1.47 -2.85
N GLU A 146 16.25 1.00 -2.83
CA GLU A 146 15.61 0.40 -1.66
C GLU A 146 15.00 -0.95 -2.04
N ASP A 147 15.23 -1.98 -1.22
CA ASP A 147 14.66 -3.32 -1.39
C ASP A 147 14.86 -3.94 -2.78
N CYS A 148 15.95 -3.58 -3.46
CA CYS A 148 16.26 -4.10 -4.78
C CYS A 148 17.03 -5.42 -4.68
N SER A 149 16.65 -6.43 -5.46
CA SER A 149 17.22 -7.78 -5.34
C SER A 149 17.58 -8.45 -6.66
N VAL A 150 18.58 -9.33 -6.63
CA VAL A 150 18.93 -10.25 -7.72
C VAL A 150 19.01 -11.65 -7.16
N SER A 151 18.28 -12.60 -7.76
CA SER A 151 18.31 -14.00 -7.34
C SER A 151 18.13 -15.00 -8.49
N GLY A 152 18.38 -16.28 -8.20
CA GLY A 152 18.31 -17.37 -9.17
C GLY A 152 19.69 -17.83 -9.63
N ASP A 153 19.72 -18.55 -10.76
CA ASP A 153 20.95 -18.96 -11.47
C ASP A 153 21.27 -17.90 -12.54
N VAL A 154 22.13 -16.93 -12.22
CA VAL A 154 22.46 -15.82 -13.12
C VAL A 154 23.95 -15.48 -13.14
N SER A 155 24.48 -15.28 -14.34
CA SER A 155 25.86 -14.86 -14.58
C SER A 155 25.92 -13.43 -15.09
N VAL A 156 26.63 -12.54 -14.39
CA VAL A 156 26.86 -11.14 -14.76
C VAL A 156 28.31 -10.96 -15.21
N THR A 157 28.54 -10.77 -16.50
CA THR A 157 29.88 -10.72 -17.10
C THR A 157 30.17 -9.37 -17.73
N ALA A 158 31.21 -8.69 -17.24
CA ALA A 158 31.84 -7.55 -17.89
C ALA A 158 33.13 -7.96 -18.60
N ASP A 159 33.16 -7.84 -19.92
CA ASP A 159 34.35 -8.16 -20.73
C ASP A 159 35.53 -7.19 -20.49
N PHE A 160 35.34 -6.12 -19.69
CA PHE A 160 36.38 -5.16 -19.35
C PHE A 160 36.27 -4.63 -17.91
N ASP A 161 35.56 -3.53 -17.65
CA ASP A 161 35.77 -2.77 -16.40
C ASP A 161 35.00 -3.32 -15.19
N TYR A 162 33.70 -3.03 -15.09
CA TYR A 162 32.95 -3.15 -13.84
C TYR A 162 31.79 -4.13 -13.98
N ALA A 163 31.77 -5.13 -13.10
CA ALA A 163 30.66 -6.07 -12.96
C ALA A 163 30.14 -6.04 -11.51
N GLY A 164 28.84 -5.87 -11.35
CA GLY A 164 28.17 -5.98 -10.05
C GLY A 164 26.97 -6.90 -10.15
N GLY A 165 26.70 -7.73 -9.14
CA GLY A 165 25.51 -8.57 -9.17
C GLY A 165 24.22 -7.75 -9.30
N LEU A 166 24.14 -6.59 -8.64
CA LEU A 166 23.03 -5.64 -8.75
C LEU A 166 23.36 -4.48 -9.68
N VAL A 167 24.45 -3.75 -9.38
CA VAL A 167 24.86 -2.52 -10.08
C VAL A 167 26.32 -2.57 -10.54
N GLY A 168 26.57 -2.32 -11.82
CA GLY A 168 27.94 -2.32 -12.36
C GLY A 168 28.80 -1.17 -11.83
N TYR A 169 28.35 0.07 -12.01
CA TYR A 169 29.07 1.29 -11.64
C TYR A 169 28.17 2.31 -10.92
N VAL A 170 28.71 2.94 -9.88
CA VAL A 170 28.08 4.02 -9.13
C VAL A 170 29.02 5.22 -9.02
N GLU A 171 28.57 6.39 -9.45
CA GLU A 171 29.23 7.65 -9.12
C GLU A 171 28.87 8.08 -7.69
N ALA A 172 27.58 8.20 -7.37
CA ALA A 172 27.10 8.55 -6.03
C ALA A 172 25.66 8.06 -5.78
N ALA A 173 25.47 6.96 -5.07
CA ALA A 173 24.14 6.45 -4.76
C ALA A 173 24.06 5.77 -3.39
N ASP A 174 22.86 5.80 -2.81
CA ASP A 174 22.58 5.17 -1.53
C ASP A 174 21.81 3.87 -1.74
N PHE A 175 22.19 2.82 -1.03
CA PHE A 175 21.57 1.50 -1.09
C PHE A 175 21.07 1.11 0.29
N THR A 176 19.79 0.80 0.39
CA THR A 176 19.15 0.32 1.62
C THR A 176 18.49 -1.02 1.34
N SER A 177 18.75 -2.02 2.19
CA SER A 177 18.09 -3.34 2.12
C SER A 177 18.23 -4.08 0.77
N CYS A 178 19.23 -3.72 -0.03
CA CYS A 178 19.45 -4.34 -1.34
C CYS A 178 20.20 -5.68 -1.20
N SER A 179 19.85 -6.66 -2.04
CA SER A 179 20.40 -8.02 -1.90
C SER A 179 20.77 -8.73 -3.19
N VAL A 180 21.74 -9.64 -3.11
CA VAL A 180 22.02 -10.66 -4.13
C VAL A 180 22.00 -12.03 -3.47
N SER A 181 21.24 -12.99 -4.02
CA SER A 181 21.11 -14.33 -3.46
C SER A 181 20.99 -15.43 -4.51
N GLY A 182 21.13 -16.70 -4.14
CA GLY A 182 21.01 -17.82 -5.09
C GLY A 182 22.35 -18.28 -5.68
N ASP A 183 22.34 -18.78 -6.92
CA ASP A 183 23.52 -19.23 -7.68
C ASP A 183 23.95 -18.09 -8.62
N VAL A 184 24.73 -17.14 -8.11
CA VAL A 184 25.09 -15.92 -8.86
C VAL A 184 26.58 -15.90 -9.14
N SER A 185 26.96 -15.72 -10.41
CA SER A 185 28.34 -15.46 -10.78
C SER A 185 28.53 -14.03 -11.28
N VAL A 186 29.55 -13.34 -10.78
CA VAL A 186 29.92 -11.97 -11.19
C VAL A 186 31.37 -11.97 -11.63
N THR A 187 31.61 -11.67 -12.91
CA THR A 187 32.96 -11.70 -13.50
C THR A 187 33.31 -10.38 -14.16
N ALA A 188 34.44 -9.79 -13.76
CA ALA A 188 35.08 -8.66 -14.44
C ALA A 188 36.44 -9.08 -15.02
N GLU A 189 36.56 -9.01 -16.34
CA GLU A 189 37.73 -9.47 -17.08
C GLU A 189 38.93 -8.51 -17.02
N ASN A 190 38.80 -7.27 -16.52
CA ASN A 190 39.93 -6.34 -16.40
C ASN A 190 39.97 -5.48 -15.12
N ASN A 191 38.86 -4.96 -14.59
CA ASN A 191 38.92 -4.16 -13.34
C ASN A 191 38.22 -4.84 -12.16
N HIS A 192 37.03 -4.36 -11.77
CA HIS A 192 36.46 -4.59 -10.45
C HIS A 192 35.18 -5.41 -10.52
N ALA A 193 35.12 -6.44 -9.69
CA ALA A 193 33.95 -7.27 -9.50
C ALA A 193 33.44 -7.14 -8.05
N GLY A 194 32.14 -6.91 -7.89
CA GLY A 194 31.49 -6.90 -6.58
C GLY A 194 30.23 -7.74 -6.58
N GLY A 195 29.96 -8.45 -5.49
CA GLY A 195 28.74 -9.26 -5.41
C GLY A 195 27.47 -8.41 -5.53
N LEU A 196 27.46 -7.18 -5.00
CA LEU A 196 26.37 -6.21 -5.17
C LEU A 196 26.76 -5.09 -6.16
N VAL A 197 27.88 -4.40 -5.89
CA VAL A 197 28.34 -3.23 -6.67
C VAL A 197 29.76 -3.43 -7.19
N GLY A 198 29.98 -3.29 -8.50
CA GLY A 198 31.31 -3.43 -9.10
C GLY A 198 32.29 -2.33 -8.66
N PHE A 199 31.94 -1.07 -8.95
CA PHE A 199 32.70 0.11 -8.54
C PHE A 199 31.77 1.19 -7.97
N ALA A 200 32.20 1.81 -6.87
CA ALA A 200 31.57 2.97 -6.26
C ALA A 200 32.59 4.10 -6.05
N ALA A 201 32.34 5.28 -6.61
CA ALA A 201 33.11 6.47 -6.24
C ALA A 201 32.65 6.99 -4.88
N THR A 202 31.35 7.19 -4.72
CA THR A 202 30.66 7.43 -3.45
C THR A 202 29.47 6.48 -3.35
N ALA A 203 29.36 5.71 -2.27
CA ALA A 203 28.15 4.93 -2.03
C ALA A 203 27.97 4.60 -0.55
N ASP A 204 26.78 4.87 -0.04
CA ASP A 204 26.41 4.45 1.31
C ASP A 204 25.54 3.21 1.21
N LEU A 205 25.93 2.15 1.93
CA LEU A 205 25.24 0.86 1.93
C LEU A 205 24.77 0.58 3.35
N THR A 206 23.45 0.49 3.50
CA THR A 206 22.80 0.18 4.78
C THR A 206 21.99 -1.10 4.64
N SER A 207 22.19 -2.08 5.53
CA SER A 207 21.41 -3.32 5.51
C SER A 207 21.47 -4.07 4.16
N CYS A 208 22.58 -3.96 3.43
CA CYS A 208 22.74 -4.66 2.16
C CYS A 208 23.37 -6.05 2.36
N SER A 209 23.00 -7.02 1.53
CA SER A 209 23.47 -8.40 1.70
C SER A 209 23.84 -9.13 0.40
N VAL A 210 24.81 -10.03 0.50
CA VAL A 210 25.07 -11.06 -0.52
C VAL A 210 25.04 -12.43 0.17
N SER A 211 24.23 -13.35 -0.34
CA SER A 211 24.03 -14.67 0.28
C SER A 211 23.85 -15.81 -0.71
N GLY A 212 23.95 -17.07 -0.28
CA GLY A 212 23.81 -18.24 -1.18
C GLY A 212 25.14 -18.70 -1.80
N ASP A 213 25.06 -19.34 -2.97
CA ASP A 213 26.22 -19.79 -3.76
C ASP A 213 26.63 -18.67 -4.73
N VAL A 214 27.44 -17.73 -4.25
CA VAL A 214 27.82 -16.55 -5.05
C VAL A 214 29.32 -16.57 -5.34
N SER A 215 29.68 -16.45 -6.62
CA SER A 215 31.07 -16.36 -7.04
C SER A 215 31.38 -14.97 -7.62
N VAL A 216 32.35 -14.27 -7.03
CA VAL A 216 32.80 -12.96 -7.49
C VAL A 216 34.25 -13.07 -7.95
N THR A 217 34.49 -12.89 -9.26
CA THR A 217 35.82 -13.04 -9.86
C THR A 217 36.26 -11.76 -10.56
N ALA A 218 37.41 -11.22 -10.14
CA ALA A 218 38.14 -10.19 -10.86
C ALA A 218 39.44 -10.78 -11.43
N GLU A 219 39.58 -10.76 -12.75
CA GLU A 219 40.75 -11.35 -13.43
C GLU A 219 42.03 -10.54 -13.22
N TYR A 220 41.92 -9.21 -13.01
CA TYR A 220 43.09 -8.31 -13.02
C TYR A 220 43.18 -7.30 -11.88
N ASP A 221 42.09 -6.75 -11.33
CA ASP A 221 42.19 -5.81 -10.19
C ASP A 221 41.59 -6.39 -8.91
N ASN A 222 40.38 -5.95 -8.54
CA ASN A 222 39.85 -6.05 -7.18
C ASN A 222 38.52 -6.81 -7.17
N ALA A 223 38.38 -7.72 -6.22
CA ALA A 223 37.13 -8.44 -5.97
C ALA A 223 36.64 -8.16 -4.55
N GLY A 224 35.34 -7.88 -4.39
CA GLY A 224 34.72 -7.74 -3.09
C GLY A 224 33.43 -8.53 -2.99
N GLY A 225 33.19 -9.17 -1.85
CA GLY A 225 31.93 -9.90 -1.64
C GLY A 225 30.70 -9.01 -1.79
N LEU A 226 30.79 -7.73 -1.40
CA LEU A 226 29.74 -6.72 -1.55
C LEU A 226 30.14 -5.68 -2.61
N VAL A 227 31.30 -5.03 -2.45
CA VAL A 227 31.76 -3.96 -3.34
C VAL A 227 33.18 -4.24 -3.86
N GLY A 228 33.39 -4.23 -5.19
CA GLY A 228 34.71 -4.48 -5.76
C GLY A 228 35.74 -3.40 -5.40
N PHE A 229 35.39 -2.14 -5.67
CA PHE A 229 36.18 -0.96 -5.30
C PHE A 229 35.26 0.15 -4.78
N ALA A 230 35.60 0.74 -3.64
CA ALA A 230 34.92 1.89 -3.05
C ALA A 230 35.93 3.01 -2.75
N ALA A 231 35.80 4.14 -3.45
CA ALA A 231 36.68 5.30 -3.23
C ALA A 231 36.34 6.05 -1.94
N THR A 232 35.04 6.18 -1.67
CA THR A 232 34.43 6.69 -0.44
C THR A 232 33.12 5.93 -0.21
N ALA A 233 32.97 5.22 0.89
CA ALA A 233 31.73 4.51 1.19
C ALA A 233 31.55 4.27 2.68
N ASP A 234 30.31 4.42 3.16
CA ASP A 234 29.93 3.99 4.50
C ASP A 234 29.09 2.71 4.40
N LEU A 235 29.62 1.62 4.95
CA LEU A 235 28.92 0.33 5.03
C LEU A 235 28.44 0.13 6.46
N THR A 236 27.13 0.12 6.65
CA THR A 236 26.48 -0.08 7.94
C THR A 236 25.55 -1.28 7.89
N SER A 237 25.66 -2.19 8.85
CA SER A 237 24.76 -3.35 8.93
C SER A 237 24.73 -4.19 7.65
N CYS A 238 25.85 -4.34 6.96
CA CYS A 238 25.94 -5.12 5.73
C CYS A 238 26.50 -6.53 5.96
N SER A 239 26.14 -7.48 5.11
CA SER A 239 26.64 -8.85 5.24
C SER A 239 27.01 -9.55 3.92
N VAL A 240 27.95 -10.48 4.03
CA VAL A 240 28.24 -11.47 2.98
C VAL A 240 28.25 -12.86 3.64
N SER A 241 27.31 -13.72 3.32
CA SER A 241 27.07 -14.97 4.05
C SER A 241 26.76 -16.16 3.13
N GLY A 242 26.83 -17.39 3.63
CA GLY A 242 26.65 -18.59 2.79
C GLY A 242 27.92 -19.02 2.06
N ASP A 243 27.77 -19.79 0.98
CA ASP A 243 28.85 -20.34 0.17
C ASP A 243 29.35 -19.30 -0.85
N VAL A 244 29.85 -18.16 -0.35
CA VAL A 244 30.36 -17.07 -1.19
C VAL A 244 31.87 -17.22 -1.42
N SER A 245 32.28 -17.15 -2.69
CA SER A 245 33.68 -17.14 -3.12
C SER A 245 34.07 -15.80 -3.73
N VAL A 246 35.13 -15.16 -3.21
CA VAL A 246 35.64 -13.87 -3.71
C VAL A 246 37.09 -14.06 -4.17
N ILE A 247 37.31 -13.97 -5.48
CA ILE A 247 38.60 -14.28 -6.12
C ILE A 247 39.09 -13.07 -6.90
N ALA A 248 40.23 -12.50 -6.49
CA ALA A 248 40.98 -11.55 -7.31
C ALA A 248 42.29 -12.19 -7.77
N LYS A 249 42.40 -12.53 -9.06
CA LYS A 249 43.55 -13.29 -9.57
C LYS A 249 44.88 -12.50 -9.56
N ASN A 250 44.85 -11.20 -9.25
CA ASN A 250 46.03 -10.35 -9.28
C ASN A 250 46.21 -9.44 -8.07
N ILE A 251 45.30 -8.52 -7.74
CA ILE A 251 45.56 -7.49 -6.73
C ILE A 251 44.89 -7.79 -5.38
N TYR A 252 43.67 -7.28 -5.14
CA TYR A 252 43.07 -7.27 -3.80
C TYR A 252 41.73 -7.99 -3.77
N ALA A 253 41.54 -8.84 -2.76
CA ALA A 253 40.24 -9.42 -2.45
C ALA A 253 39.87 -9.21 -0.98
N GLY A 254 38.63 -8.81 -0.74
CA GLY A 254 38.05 -8.68 0.58
C GLY A 254 36.67 -9.33 0.67
N GLY A 255 36.36 -9.97 1.79
CA GLY A 255 35.06 -10.61 1.96
C GLY A 255 33.88 -9.64 1.96
N LEU A 256 34.10 -8.34 2.21
CA LEU A 256 33.14 -7.26 1.96
C LEU A 256 33.60 -6.37 0.81
N VAL A 257 34.79 -5.79 0.90
CA VAL A 257 35.30 -4.81 -0.07
C VAL A 257 36.70 -5.16 -0.55
N GLY A 258 36.92 -5.16 -1.87
CA GLY A 258 38.24 -5.41 -2.45
C GLY A 258 39.24 -4.30 -2.12
N ASN A 259 38.92 -3.07 -2.52
CA ASN A 259 39.70 -1.87 -2.23
C ASN A 259 38.80 -0.76 -1.66
N PHE A 260 39.19 -0.15 -0.54
CA PHE A 260 38.28 0.61 0.31
C PHE A 260 38.90 1.89 0.87
N ALA A 261 38.13 2.97 0.81
CA ALA A 261 38.21 4.10 1.72
C ALA A 261 36.82 4.48 2.24
N GLY A 262 36.70 4.72 3.54
CA GLY A 262 35.44 5.05 4.21
C GLY A 262 35.32 4.38 5.58
N THR A 263 34.08 4.13 6.01
CA THR A 263 33.78 3.47 7.29
C THR A 263 33.02 2.15 7.13
N ILE A 264 33.32 1.17 7.98
CA ILE A 264 32.56 -0.07 8.11
C ILE A 264 32.10 -0.19 9.57
N ALA A 265 30.80 -0.31 9.77
CA ALA A 265 30.20 -0.48 11.09
C ALA A 265 29.18 -1.62 11.06
N ASN A 266 29.21 -2.46 12.08
CA ASN A 266 28.22 -3.53 12.24
C ASN A 266 28.11 -4.47 11.02
N CYS A 267 29.23 -4.84 10.40
CA CYS A 267 29.20 -5.69 9.20
C CYS A 267 29.83 -7.06 9.45
N TYR A 268 29.51 -8.04 8.60
CA TYR A 268 30.19 -9.33 8.68
C TYR A 268 30.36 -10.05 7.34
N SER A 269 31.36 -10.93 7.27
CA SER A 269 31.55 -11.82 6.12
C SER A 269 31.91 -13.26 6.54
N THR A 270 31.32 -14.25 5.89
CA THR A 270 31.69 -15.68 5.98
C THR A 270 32.35 -16.20 4.69
N ALA A 271 32.66 -15.32 3.75
CA ALA A 271 33.15 -15.69 2.43
C ALA A 271 34.51 -16.42 2.46
N THR A 272 34.73 -17.24 1.45
CA THR A 272 36.07 -17.72 1.08
C THR A 272 36.73 -16.70 0.17
N VAL A 273 37.87 -16.14 0.60
CA VAL A 273 38.54 -15.04 -0.10
C VAL A 273 39.92 -15.49 -0.59
N GLU A 274 40.17 -15.32 -1.88
CA GLU A 274 41.44 -15.60 -2.51
C GLU A 274 41.96 -14.39 -3.28
N ALA A 275 43.20 -13.97 -3.00
CA ALA A 275 43.89 -13.02 -3.86
C ALA A 275 45.39 -13.26 -3.93
N LYS A 276 46.04 -12.69 -4.94
CA LYS A 276 47.48 -12.86 -5.16
C LYS A 276 48.35 -11.84 -4.40
N SER A 277 47.86 -10.62 -4.12
CA SER A 277 48.65 -9.57 -3.46
C SER A 277 48.14 -9.23 -2.05
N GLY A 278 46.89 -8.76 -1.89
CA GLY A 278 46.32 -8.43 -0.58
C GLY A 278 45.00 -9.15 -0.35
N VAL A 279 44.92 -9.97 0.69
CA VAL A 279 43.73 -10.79 1.00
C VAL A 279 43.24 -10.46 2.40
N GLY A 280 42.02 -9.95 2.54
CA GLY A 280 41.45 -9.62 3.83
C GLY A 280 40.11 -10.28 4.06
N GLY A 281 39.81 -10.64 5.31
CA GLY A 281 38.51 -11.20 5.65
C GLY A 281 37.37 -10.22 5.38
N LEU A 282 37.56 -8.93 5.66
CA LEU A 282 36.59 -7.88 5.32
C LEU A 282 37.09 -6.99 4.18
N ILE A 283 38.32 -6.49 4.28
CA ILE A 283 38.89 -5.53 3.32
C ILE A 283 40.20 -6.05 2.71
N GLY A 284 40.29 -6.11 1.38
CA GLY A 284 41.53 -6.48 0.70
C GLY A 284 42.63 -5.42 0.86
N PHE A 285 42.33 -4.17 0.48
CA PHE A 285 43.19 -3.00 0.68
C PHE A 285 42.43 -1.81 1.29
N GLY A 286 42.97 -1.21 2.35
CA GLY A 286 42.41 -0.02 2.99
C GLY A 286 43.27 1.25 2.86
N TYR A 287 42.67 2.36 2.45
CA TYR A 287 43.32 3.68 2.43
C TYR A 287 43.14 4.43 3.76
N GLY A 288 44.21 4.54 4.54
CA GLY A 288 44.23 5.25 5.83
C GLY A 288 45.18 6.45 5.85
N SER A 289 45.55 6.98 4.69
CA SER A 289 46.51 8.07 4.55
C SER A 289 45.91 9.35 3.91
N GLY A 290 46.46 10.51 4.27
CA GLY A 290 46.04 11.79 3.70
C GLY A 290 44.63 12.20 4.13
N SER A 291 43.73 12.38 3.16
CA SER A 291 42.31 12.72 3.37
C SER A 291 41.38 11.50 3.39
N TYR A 292 41.91 10.31 3.10
CA TYR A 292 41.16 9.06 3.15
C TYR A 292 41.17 8.47 4.55
N VAL A 293 40.09 7.76 4.88
CA VAL A 293 39.88 7.08 6.17
C VAL A 293 39.62 5.60 5.90
N CYS A 294 40.04 4.74 6.81
CA CYS A 294 39.72 3.32 6.82
C CYS A 294 39.45 2.92 8.26
N ASP A 295 38.21 3.13 8.68
CA ASP A 295 37.75 2.87 10.05
C ASP A 295 36.75 1.71 10.06
N ILE A 296 36.97 0.76 10.97
CA ILE A 296 36.15 -0.45 11.09
C ILE A 296 35.78 -0.64 12.55
N SER A 297 34.48 -0.82 12.81
CA SER A 297 33.95 -1.03 14.15
C SER A 297 32.92 -2.15 14.21
N SER A 298 32.86 -2.85 15.34
CA SER A 298 31.80 -3.83 15.69
C SER A 298 31.47 -4.81 14.56
N SER A 299 32.50 -5.36 13.91
CA SER A 299 32.35 -6.18 12.71
C SER A 299 33.10 -7.51 12.84
N TYR A 300 32.67 -8.55 12.10
CA TYR A 300 33.33 -9.86 12.20
C TYR A 300 33.58 -10.59 10.88
N PHE A 301 34.62 -11.43 10.87
CA PHE A 301 34.89 -12.36 9.78
C PHE A 301 34.92 -13.81 10.28
N ALA A 302 34.13 -14.70 9.67
CA ALA A 302 34.08 -16.12 10.01
C ALA A 302 34.33 -17.05 8.80
N GLY A 303 34.88 -16.51 7.72
CA GLY A 303 35.23 -17.26 6.52
C GLY A 303 36.69 -17.75 6.50
N THR A 304 37.22 -17.97 5.30
CA THR A 304 38.62 -18.32 5.09
C THR A 304 39.30 -17.34 4.14
N VAL A 305 40.57 -17.04 4.38
CA VAL A 305 41.40 -16.23 3.48
C VAL A 305 42.65 -17.00 3.08
N SER A 306 42.98 -16.99 1.79
CA SER A 306 44.14 -17.69 1.25
C SER A 306 44.80 -16.94 0.10
N PHE A 307 46.08 -17.24 -0.17
CA PHE A 307 46.76 -16.71 -1.33
C PHE A 307 46.49 -17.52 -2.59
N GLY A 308 46.19 -16.82 -3.67
CA GLY A 308 46.11 -17.41 -4.99
C GLY A 308 47.47 -17.82 -5.56
N SER A 309 47.43 -18.62 -6.63
CA SER A 309 48.63 -19.17 -7.25
C SER A 309 49.61 -18.06 -7.71
N GLY A 310 50.90 -18.21 -7.34
CA GLY A 310 51.95 -17.26 -7.71
C GLY A 310 52.06 -16.01 -6.82
N ALA A 311 51.43 -16.01 -5.63
CA ALA A 311 51.66 -14.99 -4.62
C ALA A 311 53.14 -14.94 -4.17
N GLY A 312 53.68 -13.73 -4.06
CA GLY A 312 55.06 -13.49 -3.62
C GLY A 312 55.19 -13.39 -2.09
N THR A 313 56.41 -13.33 -1.58
CA THR A 313 56.68 -13.16 -0.13
C THR A 313 56.35 -11.77 0.40
N SER A 314 56.13 -10.79 -0.47
CA SER A 314 55.71 -9.42 -0.11
C SER A 314 54.19 -9.26 0.03
N SER A 315 53.42 -10.25 -0.41
CA SER A 315 51.96 -10.26 -0.35
C SER A 315 51.48 -10.23 1.10
N LYS A 316 50.29 -9.67 1.33
CA LYS A 316 49.73 -9.42 2.66
C LYS A 316 48.40 -10.14 2.81
N ILE A 317 48.16 -10.66 4.00
CA ILE A 317 46.96 -11.42 4.33
C ILE A 317 46.54 -11.16 5.77
N GLY A 318 45.25 -11.03 6.02
CA GLY A 318 44.72 -10.69 7.34
C GLY A 318 43.29 -11.14 7.57
N GLY A 319 42.95 -11.38 8.84
CA GLY A 319 41.59 -11.77 9.23
C GLY A 319 40.56 -10.65 9.08
N ILE A 320 40.99 -9.37 9.14
CA ILE A 320 40.12 -8.20 8.93
C ILE A 320 40.54 -7.42 7.68
N ILE A 321 41.74 -6.82 7.70
CA ILE A 321 42.32 -6.11 6.55
C ILE A 321 43.55 -6.86 6.03
N GLY A 322 43.60 -7.11 4.72
CA GLY A 322 44.74 -7.72 4.05
C GLY A 322 45.96 -6.81 3.97
N SER A 323 45.81 -5.67 3.29
CA SER A 323 46.85 -4.65 3.11
C SER A 323 46.28 -3.25 3.36
N TYR A 324 47.14 -2.29 3.69
CA TYR A 324 46.71 -0.91 3.92
C TYR A 324 47.87 0.07 3.80
N ASP A 325 47.55 1.35 3.63
CA ASP A 325 48.46 2.47 3.89
C ASP A 325 48.04 3.26 5.14
N GLY A 326 48.91 4.17 5.59
CA GLY A 326 48.62 5.01 6.76
C GLY A 326 48.36 4.20 8.04
N THR A 327 47.33 4.60 8.80
CA THR A 327 46.97 3.97 10.09
C THR A 327 45.46 3.74 10.15
N PRO A 328 44.94 2.59 9.68
CA PRO A 328 43.53 2.27 9.80
C PRO A 328 43.13 2.12 11.27
N THR A 329 41.89 2.49 11.59
CA THR A 329 41.30 2.28 12.92
C THR A 329 40.47 1.00 12.91
N VAL A 330 40.80 0.05 13.79
CA VAL A 330 40.03 -1.19 13.92
C VAL A 330 39.67 -1.37 15.39
N SER A 331 38.40 -1.23 15.71
CA SER A 331 37.86 -1.35 17.08
C SER A 331 36.78 -2.43 17.15
N ASP A 332 36.74 -3.19 18.23
CA ASP A 332 35.67 -4.19 18.48
C ASP A 332 35.42 -5.18 17.32
N CYS A 333 36.45 -5.43 16.50
CA CYS A 333 36.37 -6.37 15.39
C CYS A 333 36.96 -7.73 15.76
N VAL A 334 36.29 -8.79 15.38
CA VAL A 334 36.71 -10.17 15.66
C VAL A 334 36.81 -10.99 14.38
N TYR A 335 37.76 -11.92 14.34
CA TYR A 335 37.86 -12.88 13.24
C TYR A 335 38.10 -14.29 13.76
N GLN A 336 37.62 -15.28 13.01
CA GLN A 336 37.78 -16.67 13.40
C GLN A 336 39.25 -17.08 13.40
N ASP A 337 39.70 -17.75 14.46
CA ASP A 337 41.05 -18.29 14.55
C ASP A 337 41.27 -19.35 13.45
N ASN A 338 42.49 -19.40 12.92
CA ASN A 338 42.84 -20.26 11.78
C ASN A 338 42.10 -19.96 10.46
N SER A 339 41.35 -18.85 10.37
CA SER A 339 40.78 -18.37 9.10
C SER A 339 41.84 -17.93 8.09
N VAL A 340 43.05 -17.62 8.55
CA VAL A 340 44.16 -17.14 7.72
C VAL A 340 45.09 -18.28 7.32
N ASP A 341 45.01 -18.71 6.06
CA ASP A 341 45.95 -19.69 5.48
C ASP A 341 47.05 -18.99 4.68
N VAL A 342 48.25 -18.92 5.26
CA VAL A 342 49.44 -18.36 4.61
C VAL A 342 50.14 -19.35 3.66
N GLY A 343 49.69 -20.61 3.62
CA GLY A 343 50.28 -21.68 2.82
C GLY A 343 51.80 -21.82 2.99
N THR A 344 52.50 -22.06 1.88
CA THR A 344 53.97 -22.17 1.86
C THR A 344 54.69 -20.83 1.66
N THR A 345 53.98 -19.71 1.59
CA THR A 345 54.57 -18.39 1.25
C THR A 345 55.48 -17.86 2.36
N GLY A 346 55.25 -18.28 3.61
CA GLY A 346 55.94 -17.76 4.79
C GLY A 346 55.60 -16.30 5.10
N ALA A 347 54.53 -15.75 4.51
CA ALA A 347 54.06 -14.40 4.81
C ALA A 347 53.60 -14.31 6.28
N THR A 348 53.86 -13.15 6.90
CA THR A 348 53.34 -12.84 8.24
C THR A 348 51.97 -12.17 8.11
N PRO A 349 50.91 -12.72 8.73
CA PRO A 349 49.60 -12.09 8.71
C PRO A 349 49.60 -10.68 9.30
N THR A 350 48.72 -9.81 8.81
CA THR A 350 48.37 -8.56 9.48
C THR A 350 47.53 -8.88 10.72
N LEU A 351 47.90 -8.29 11.85
CA LEU A 351 47.27 -8.54 13.15
C LEU A 351 46.35 -7.37 13.52
N LEU A 352 45.26 -7.20 12.78
CA LEU A 352 44.20 -6.23 13.06
C LEU A 352 42.93 -6.98 13.47
N GLY A 353 42.25 -6.51 14.52
CA GLY A 353 41.16 -7.23 15.17
C GLY A 353 41.61 -8.30 16.16
N THR A 354 40.64 -8.97 16.79
CA THR A 354 40.88 -10.01 17.80
C THR A 354 40.54 -11.39 17.24
N ALA A 355 41.50 -12.31 17.23
CA ALA A 355 41.25 -13.71 16.86
C ALA A 355 40.42 -14.42 17.94
N LYS A 356 39.40 -15.18 17.52
CA LYS A 356 38.51 -15.94 18.39
C LYS A 356 38.20 -17.30 17.81
N THR A 357 38.09 -18.32 18.66
CA THR A 357 37.63 -19.63 18.19
C THR A 357 36.18 -19.56 17.70
N SER A 358 35.78 -20.46 16.80
CA SER A 358 34.38 -20.58 16.37
C SER A 358 33.42 -20.74 17.57
N ALA A 359 33.84 -21.42 18.63
CA ALA A 359 33.04 -21.54 19.85
C ALA A 359 32.86 -20.20 20.57
N GLU A 360 33.96 -19.45 20.80
CA GLU A 360 33.87 -18.12 21.43
C GLU A 360 33.03 -17.14 20.61
N MET A 361 33.10 -17.18 19.28
CA MET A 361 32.29 -16.32 18.40
C MET A 361 30.79 -16.65 18.45
N LYS A 362 30.38 -17.74 19.09
CA LYS A 362 28.97 -18.12 19.28
C LYS A 362 28.46 -17.80 20.70
N GLU A 363 29.29 -17.18 21.52
CA GLU A 363 28.95 -16.75 22.88
C GLU A 363 28.69 -15.25 22.92
N ILE A 364 27.52 -14.82 23.43
CA ILE A 364 27.18 -13.39 23.53
C ILE A 364 28.19 -12.59 24.36
N ALA A 365 28.84 -13.24 25.33
CA ALA A 365 29.88 -12.64 26.17
C ALA A 365 31.11 -12.15 25.39
N THR A 366 31.37 -12.69 24.18
CA THR A 366 32.43 -12.20 23.28
C THR A 366 32.16 -10.79 22.77
N TYR A 367 30.90 -10.36 22.75
CA TYR A 367 30.42 -9.13 22.13
C TYR A 367 29.89 -8.12 23.16
N SER A 368 30.47 -8.09 24.36
CA SER A 368 29.96 -7.23 25.46
C SER A 368 29.98 -5.73 25.18
N SER A 369 30.73 -5.27 24.18
CA SER A 369 30.77 -3.88 23.70
C SER A 369 29.78 -3.60 22.56
N TRP A 370 29.16 -4.63 21.98
CA TRP A 370 28.22 -4.50 20.88
C TRP A 370 26.81 -4.22 21.40
N ASP A 371 26.00 -3.58 20.56
CA ASP A 371 24.57 -3.46 20.78
C ASP A 371 23.86 -4.75 20.34
N ILE A 372 23.88 -5.76 21.22
CA ILE A 372 23.48 -7.14 20.92
C ILE A 372 22.50 -7.73 21.96
N SER A 373 21.56 -8.56 21.51
CA SER A 373 20.66 -9.37 22.34
C SER A 373 20.78 -10.88 22.07
N SER A 374 20.27 -11.70 22.98
CA SER A 374 20.22 -13.17 22.82
C SER A 374 19.02 -13.67 22.00
N VAL A 375 18.12 -12.75 21.63
CA VAL A 375 16.89 -12.93 20.86
C VAL A 375 16.77 -11.75 19.89
N PRO A 376 16.11 -11.85 18.73
CA PRO A 376 15.84 -10.69 17.87
C PRO A 376 15.16 -9.56 18.66
N ASN A 377 15.59 -8.31 18.43
CA ASN A 377 15.03 -7.15 19.10
C ASN A 377 15.24 -5.89 18.23
N PRO A 378 14.20 -5.08 17.93
CA PRO A 378 14.31 -3.96 17.01
C PRO A 378 15.10 -2.79 17.58
N SER A 379 15.21 -2.70 18.91
CA SER A 379 16.07 -1.73 19.58
C SER A 379 17.55 -2.16 19.62
N LYS A 380 17.91 -3.26 18.95
CA LYS A 380 19.26 -3.82 18.89
C LYS A 380 19.75 -3.94 17.46
N THR A 381 21.04 -3.66 17.28
CA THR A 381 21.70 -3.86 15.97
C THR A 381 21.89 -5.34 15.67
N TRP A 382 22.32 -6.10 16.67
CA TRP A 382 22.68 -7.51 16.55
C TRP A 382 21.80 -8.39 17.44
N PHE A 383 21.62 -9.64 17.03
CA PHE A 383 21.17 -10.71 17.91
C PHE A 383 22.03 -11.96 17.73
N ILE A 384 22.06 -12.85 18.72
CA ILE A 384 22.80 -14.12 18.65
C ILE A 384 22.03 -15.24 19.32
N CYS A 385 21.85 -16.35 18.60
CA CYS A 385 21.39 -17.60 19.21
C CYS A 385 22.57 -18.28 19.90
N GLU A 386 22.67 -18.12 21.23
CA GLU A 386 23.82 -18.53 22.02
C GLU A 386 24.19 -20.01 21.79
N ASN A 387 25.45 -20.27 21.42
CA ASN A 387 26.01 -21.58 21.03
C ASN A 387 25.50 -22.20 19.73
N ASN A 388 24.45 -21.67 19.10
CA ASN A 388 23.83 -22.23 17.89
C ASN A 388 24.15 -21.43 16.63
N GLY A 389 24.58 -20.17 16.73
CA GLY A 389 24.89 -19.33 15.58
C GLY A 389 25.89 -18.22 15.91
N TYR A 390 26.45 -17.62 14.85
CA TYR A 390 27.19 -16.36 14.95
C TYR A 390 26.21 -15.18 15.09
N PRO A 391 26.65 -13.99 15.53
CA PRO A 391 25.79 -12.80 15.54
C PRO A 391 25.17 -12.53 14.17
N GLN A 392 23.89 -12.22 14.15
CA GLN A 392 23.11 -11.84 12.98
C GLN A 392 22.61 -10.41 13.15
N LEU A 393 22.47 -9.70 12.03
CA LEU A 393 21.95 -8.35 12.00
C LEU A 393 20.43 -8.38 12.06
N TYR A 394 19.84 -7.58 12.95
CA TYR A 394 18.39 -7.52 13.09
C TYR A 394 17.70 -7.01 11.83
N SER A 395 18.34 -6.07 11.12
CA SER A 395 17.83 -5.49 9.87
C SER A 395 17.89 -6.43 8.67
N LEU A 396 18.57 -7.58 8.78
CA LEU A 396 18.66 -8.59 7.73
C LEU A 396 17.87 -9.86 8.06
N ARG A 397 16.96 -9.79 9.04
CA ARG A 397 16.06 -10.90 9.36
C ARG A 397 15.17 -11.18 8.15
N GLN A 398 14.89 -12.45 7.91
CA GLN A 398 13.98 -12.85 6.84
C GLN A 398 12.57 -12.98 7.40
N ALA A 399 11.58 -12.67 6.55
CA ALA A 399 10.20 -12.99 6.85
C ALA A 399 10.02 -14.51 6.98
N ILE A 400 9.17 -14.92 7.91
CA ILE A 400 9.05 -16.31 8.34
C ILE A 400 7.84 -16.93 7.62
N PRO A 401 8.03 -17.97 6.79
CA PRO A 401 6.92 -18.66 6.16
C PRO A 401 6.11 -19.43 7.20
N ILE A 402 4.79 -19.34 7.09
CA ILE A 402 3.82 -20.12 7.86
C ILE A 402 3.02 -20.98 6.87
N SER A 403 3.01 -22.29 7.10
CA SER A 403 2.30 -23.27 6.26
C SER A 403 1.29 -24.10 7.05
N THR A 404 1.29 -23.98 8.39
CA THR A 404 0.45 -24.79 9.27
C THR A 404 -0.06 -24.01 10.46
N VAL A 405 -1.17 -24.47 11.03
CA VAL A 405 -1.73 -23.92 12.28
C VAL A 405 -0.75 -24.02 13.46
N ASP A 406 0.11 -25.04 13.49
CA ASP A 406 1.10 -25.21 14.56
C ASP A 406 2.24 -24.20 14.48
N GLU A 407 2.64 -23.78 13.27
CA GLU A 407 3.58 -22.68 13.07
C GLU A 407 2.95 -21.33 13.42
N LEU A 408 1.70 -21.10 13.02
CA LEU A 408 0.95 -19.90 13.35
C LEU A 408 0.84 -19.70 14.88
N LYS A 409 0.64 -20.79 15.63
CA LYS A 409 0.61 -20.78 17.11
C LYS A 409 1.94 -20.47 17.78
N LYS A 410 3.07 -20.57 17.07
CA LYS A 410 4.39 -20.25 17.63
C LYS A 410 4.63 -18.75 17.69
N ILE A 411 3.91 -17.94 16.93
CA ILE A 411 4.11 -16.48 16.91
C ILE A 411 4.01 -15.91 18.32
N GLY A 412 5.10 -15.29 18.77
CA GLY A 412 5.22 -14.72 20.12
C GLY A 412 5.66 -15.69 21.22
N SER A 413 6.08 -16.92 20.89
CA SER A 413 6.60 -17.87 21.88
C SER A 413 8.06 -17.60 22.28
N ASP A 414 8.76 -16.75 21.52
CA ASP A 414 10.20 -16.50 21.62
C ASP A 414 11.05 -17.78 21.48
N ASP A 415 10.49 -18.84 20.88
CA ASP A 415 11.22 -20.07 20.59
C ASP A 415 12.02 -19.95 19.30
N TYR A 416 13.27 -20.42 19.34
CA TYR A 416 14.10 -20.61 18.16
C TYR A 416 13.89 -21.99 17.57
N ASP A 417 13.35 -22.04 16.36
CA ASP A 417 13.18 -23.29 15.62
C ASP A 417 14.46 -23.62 14.85
N THR A 418 15.21 -24.60 15.37
CA THR A 418 16.46 -25.05 14.75
C THR A 418 16.28 -25.69 13.36
N MET A 419 15.06 -26.10 12.99
CA MET A 419 14.80 -26.68 11.67
C MET A 419 14.59 -25.59 10.63
N THR A 420 13.86 -24.54 10.97
CA THR A 420 13.58 -23.42 10.06
C THR A 420 14.57 -22.26 10.21
N ASN A 421 15.42 -22.27 11.23
CA ASN A 421 16.38 -21.22 11.56
C ASN A 421 15.73 -19.86 11.87
N HIS A 422 14.52 -19.88 12.45
CA HIS A 422 13.74 -18.68 12.74
C HIS A 422 13.34 -18.57 14.21
N TRP A 423 13.18 -17.34 14.67
CA TRP A 423 12.58 -17.01 15.97
C TRP A 423 11.15 -16.56 15.74
N TYR A 424 10.20 -17.13 16.47
CA TYR A 424 8.81 -16.71 16.37
C TYR A 424 8.51 -15.61 17.39
N THR A 425 9.03 -14.40 17.17
CA THR A 425 8.83 -13.23 18.05
C THR A 425 7.67 -12.35 17.58
N MET A 426 7.17 -11.46 18.44
CA MET A 426 6.03 -10.59 18.09
C MET A 426 6.36 -9.51 17.05
N ASP A 427 7.64 -9.17 16.89
CA ASP A 427 8.18 -8.12 16.01
C ASP A 427 8.76 -8.68 14.70
N ALA A 428 8.67 -10.00 14.48
CA ALA A 428 9.13 -10.62 13.25
C ALA A 428 8.10 -10.47 12.11
N ASP A 429 8.59 -10.55 10.89
CA ASP A 429 7.77 -10.50 9.68
C ASP A 429 7.35 -11.92 9.31
N TYR A 430 6.08 -12.11 8.94
CA TYR A 430 5.50 -13.42 8.65
C TYR A 430 4.74 -13.38 7.33
N TYR A 431 4.75 -14.51 6.62
CA TYR A 431 3.89 -14.67 5.45
C TYR A 431 3.34 -16.08 5.31
N LEU A 432 2.16 -16.22 4.73
CA LEU A 432 1.57 -17.52 4.45
C LEU A 432 2.16 -18.16 3.19
N THR A 433 2.28 -19.47 3.22
CA THR A 433 2.72 -20.30 2.08
C THR A 433 1.73 -21.40 1.71
N ASP A 434 0.67 -21.57 2.50
CA ASP A 434 -0.42 -22.51 2.28
C ASP A 434 -1.67 -22.01 3.02
N ASP A 435 -2.84 -22.54 2.65
CA ASP A 435 -4.08 -22.32 3.38
C ASP A 435 -4.01 -22.93 4.79
N ILE A 436 -4.53 -22.24 5.81
CA ILE A 436 -4.51 -22.68 7.21
C ILE A 436 -5.91 -23.01 7.70
N GLU A 437 -6.12 -24.25 8.15
CA GLU A 437 -7.35 -24.70 8.81
C GLU A 437 -7.20 -24.69 10.34
N ILE A 438 -7.98 -23.84 11.02
CA ILE A 438 -8.08 -23.78 12.49
C ILE A 438 -9.31 -24.57 12.93
N THR A 439 -9.08 -25.81 13.37
CA THR A 439 -10.13 -26.71 13.88
C THR A 439 -10.30 -26.69 15.39
N ASP A 440 -9.45 -25.92 16.09
CA ASP A 440 -9.48 -25.81 17.54
C ASP A 440 -10.70 -25.01 18.01
N ALA A 441 -11.46 -25.57 18.96
CA ALA A 441 -12.58 -24.86 19.57
C ALA A 441 -12.16 -23.64 20.42
N VAL A 442 -10.87 -23.54 20.75
CA VAL A 442 -10.28 -22.43 21.51
C VAL A 442 -9.02 -21.97 20.79
N TRP A 443 -9.01 -20.70 20.40
CA TRP A 443 -7.85 -20.03 19.83
C TRP A 443 -7.27 -19.04 20.84
N ASN A 444 -5.98 -19.16 21.14
CA ASN A 444 -5.28 -18.13 21.91
C ASN A 444 -4.83 -17.05 20.92
N SER A 445 -5.43 -15.88 21.03
CA SER A 445 -5.13 -14.75 20.15
C SER A 445 -3.64 -14.41 20.17
N ILE A 446 -3.09 -14.11 18.99
CA ILE A 446 -1.69 -13.70 18.85
C ILE A 446 -1.55 -12.27 19.32
N GLY A 447 -0.71 -12.04 20.32
CA GLY A 447 -0.47 -10.72 20.86
C GLY A 447 -1.55 -10.25 21.84
N ASN A 448 -1.11 -9.50 22.85
CA ASN A 448 -1.94 -8.86 23.85
C ASN A 448 -1.36 -7.49 24.23
N ARG A 449 -2.01 -6.69 25.05
CA ARG A 449 -1.57 -5.32 25.35
C ARG A 449 -0.20 -5.25 26.05
N SER A 450 0.23 -6.32 26.71
CA SER A 450 1.56 -6.42 27.35
C SER A 450 2.63 -7.01 26.42
N ASN A 451 2.23 -7.76 25.41
CA ASN A 451 3.10 -8.33 24.40
C ASN A 451 2.38 -8.26 23.04
N PRO A 452 2.22 -7.06 22.45
CA PRO A 452 1.43 -6.90 21.23
C PRO A 452 2.20 -7.42 20.04
N PHE A 453 1.49 -7.80 18.97
CA PHE A 453 2.13 -8.05 17.68
C PHE A 453 2.65 -6.72 17.11
N LEU A 454 3.92 -6.70 16.70
CA LEU A 454 4.67 -5.51 16.25
C LEU A 454 5.34 -5.70 14.88
N GLY A 455 5.27 -6.90 14.30
CA GLY A 455 5.86 -7.19 13.00
C GLY A 455 4.88 -7.02 11.85
N THR A 456 5.22 -7.53 10.67
CA THR A 456 4.32 -7.59 9.52
C THR A 456 3.72 -8.98 9.33
N PHE A 457 2.52 -9.05 8.77
CA PHE A 457 1.87 -10.33 8.43
C PHE A 457 1.22 -10.26 7.05
N ASP A 458 1.75 -11.03 6.10
CA ASP A 458 1.27 -11.11 4.73
C ASP A 458 0.57 -12.45 4.43
N GLY A 459 -0.72 -12.41 4.15
CA GLY A 459 -1.48 -13.59 3.78
C GLY A 459 -1.12 -14.16 2.41
N GLN A 460 -0.43 -13.41 1.54
CA GLN A 460 -0.02 -13.82 0.18
C GLN A 460 -1.19 -14.39 -0.67
N GLY A 461 -2.43 -14.02 -0.34
CA GLY A 461 -3.66 -14.53 -0.96
C GLY A 461 -4.12 -15.90 -0.46
N TYR A 462 -3.40 -16.54 0.47
CA TYR A 462 -3.86 -17.75 1.16
C TYR A 462 -4.92 -17.40 2.22
N SER A 463 -5.74 -18.39 2.53
CA SER A 463 -6.85 -18.29 3.48
C SER A 463 -6.49 -18.82 4.86
N ILE A 464 -7.10 -18.23 5.89
CA ILE A 464 -7.13 -18.78 7.24
C ILE A 464 -8.59 -19.09 7.58
N THR A 465 -8.91 -20.38 7.69
CA THR A 465 -10.27 -20.89 7.87
C THR A 465 -10.53 -21.31 9.30
N PHE A 466 -11.55 -20.73 9.94
CA PHE A 466 -12.04 -21.17 11.25
C PHE A 466 -13.12 -22.25 11.07
N GLU A 467 -12.75 -23.52 11.21
CA GLU A 467 -13.63 -24.70 11.05
C GLU A 467 -13.70 -25.53 12.35
N SER A 468 -14.07 -24.89 13.46
CA SER A 468 -14.20 -25.61 14.73
C SER A 468 -15.29 -26.70 14.64
N LEU A 469 -14.93 -27.95 14.98
CA LEU A 469 -15.86 -29.08 15.03
C LEU A 469 -17.01 -28.91 16.05
N THR A 470 -16.90 -27.95 16.97
CA THR A 470 -18.00 -27.60 17.88
C THR A 470 -18.98 -26.60 17.29
N GLY A 471 -18.74 -26.12 16.06
CA GLY A 471 -19.48 -25.05 15.39
C GLY A 471 -19.16 -23.66 15.93
N THR A 472 -18.17 -23.53 16.81
CA THR A 472 -17.78 -22.25 17.42
C THR A 472 -16.32 -22.28 17.83
N THR A 473 -15.58 -21.24 17.47
CA THR A 473 -14.22 -20.95 17.94
C THR A 473 -14.31 -19.87 19.01
N THR A 474 -13.75 -20.14 20.18
CA THR A 474 -13.67 -19.15 21.27
C THR A 474 -12.27 -18.55 21.34
N PHE A 475 -12.16 -17.25 21.12
CA PHE A 475 -10.93 -16.50 21.35
C PHE A 475 -10.64 -16.33 22.83
N LYS A 476 -9.36 -16.52 23.19
CA LYS A 476 -8.82 -16.32 24.53
C LYS A 476 -7.54 -15.53 24.48
N ASN A 477 -7.26 -14.85 25.58
CA ASN A 477 -6.04 -14.09 25.72
C ASN A 477 -4.80 -15.00 25.85
N PHE A 478 -3.69 -14.58 25.25
CA PHE A 478 -2.44 -15.34 25.16
C PHE A 478 -1.85 -15.73 26.53
N ASP A 479 -1.96 -14.85 27.53
CA ASP A 479 -1.36 -15.04 28.87
C ASP A 479 -2.34 -15.53 29.95
N GLY A 480 -3.63 -15.68 29.60
CA GLY A 480 -4.70 -16.06 30.53
C GLY A 480 -5.01 -15.02 31.62
N ASP A 481 -4.48 -13.78 31.54
CA ASP A 481 -4.84 -12.69 32.44
C ASP A 481 -6.11 -11.99 31.95
N SER A 482 -7.23 -12.31 32.59
CA SER A 482 -8.55 -11.71 32.31
C SER A 482 -8.70 -10.25 32.76
N ASN A 483 -7.66 -9.64 33.35
CA ASN A 483 -7.71 -8.24 33.82
C ASN A 483 -7.02 -7.25 32.89
N ASN A 484 -6.32 -7.74 31.85
CA ASN A 484 -5.67 -6.90 30.85
C ASN A 484 -6.60 -6.81 29.63
N ILE A 485 -6.73 -5.60 29.09
CA ILE A 485 -7.79 -5.23 28.14
C ILE A 485 -7.34 -5.66 26.75
N ASP A 486 -7.56 -6.93 26.45
CA ASP A 486 -7.05 -7.56 25.26
C ASP A 486 -8.14 -7.67 24.21
N GLY A 487 -7.84 -7.20 23.00
CA GLY A 487 -8.66 -7.53 21.86
C GLY A 487 -8.66 -9.05 21.62
N PHE A 488 -9.71 -9.52 20.95
CA PHE A 488 -9.91 -10.91 20.59
C PHE A 488 -10.02 -11.04 19.07
N GLY A 489 -9.22 -11.93 18.49
CA GLY A 489 -9.18 -12.21 17.06
C GLY A 489 -8.12 -13.26 16.75
N LEU A 490 -7.80 -13.46 15.47
CA LEU A 490 -6.56 -14.15 15.11
C LEU A 490 -5.39 -13.47 15.84
N PHE A 491 -5.31 -12.15 15.70
CA PHE A 491 -4.51 -11.25 16.52
C PHE A 491 -5.37 -10.60 17.61
N GLY A 492 -4.89 -10.64 18.85
CA GLY A 492 -5.59 -10.04 19.97
C GLY A 492 -5.34 -8.53 20.00
N THR A 493 -4.09 -8.15 20.24
CA THR A 493 -3.63 -6.76 20.15
C THR A 493 -2.48 -6.61 19.18
N VAL A 494 -2.61 -5.64 18.28
CA VAL A 494 -1.59 -5.23 17.31
C VAL A 494 -1.13 -3.82 17.68
N GLY A 495 0.18 -3.62 17.73
CA GLY A 495 0.80 -2.34 18.06
C GLY A 495 1.00 -2.06 19.54
N ASP A 496 2.07 -1.33 19.82
CA ASP A 496 2.32 -0.68 21.09
C ASP A 496 2.28 0.83 20.90
N PHE A 497 1.60 1.52 21.82
CA PHE A 497 1.47 2.96 21.83
C PHE A 497 2.82 3.67 21.96
N SER A 498 3.83 2.98 22.51
CA SER A 498 5.19 3.51 22.64
C SER A 498 6.11 3.17 21.47
N SER A 499 5.70 2.23 20.61
CA SER A 499 6.45 1.84 19.41
C SER A 499 6.27 2.88 18.30
N THR A 500 7.29 2.99 17.47
CA THR A 500 7.31 3.75 16.21
C THR A 500 7.55 2.83 15.02
N ASP A 501 7.45 1.51 15.23
CA ASP A 501 7.60 0.51 14.18
C ASP A 501 6.38 0.58 13.26
N ILE A 502 6.62 0.37 11.96
CA ILE A 502 5.56 0.26 10.97
C ILE A 502 5.03 -1.17 11.03
N ILE A 503 3.73 -1.29 11.27
CA ILE A 503 3.04 -2.57 11.40
C ILE A 503 2.09 -2.70 10.22
N GLU A 504 2.26 -3.76 9.44
CA GLU A 504 1.45 -3.99 8.24
C GLU A 504 0.80 -5.37 8.32
N ILE A 505 -0.52 -5.40 8.10
CA ILE A 505 -1.27 -6.66 7.92
C ILE A 505 -1.91 -6.60 6.55
N GLN A 506 -1.51 -7.51 5.66
CA GLN A 506 -1.92 -7.43 4.26
C GLN A 506 -2.28 -8.77 3.64
N ASN A 507 -3.13 -8.73 2.61
CA ASN A 507 -3.51 -9.90 1.80
C ASN A 507 -4.07 -11.09 2.60
N VAL A 508 -4.64 -10.84 3.78
CA VAL A 508 -5.19 -11.89 4.65
C VAL A 508 -6.65 -12.13 4.33
N ASN A 509 -6.99 -13.35 3.94
CA ASN A 509 -8.39 -13.77 3.78
C ASN A 509 -8.82 -14.68 4.94
N ILE A 510 -9.70 -14.19 5.80
CA ILE A 510 -10.36 -15.00 6.83
C ILE A 510 -11.61 -15.67 6.24
N VAL A 511 -11.74 -16.99 6.43
CA VAL A 511 -12.92 -17.76 6.04
C VAL A 511 -13.60 -18.32 7.29
N LEU A 512 -14.90 -18.07 7.45
CA LEU A 512 -15.68 -18.69 8.53
C LEU A 512 -16.40 -19.95 8.06
N GLU A 513 -16.13 -21.03 8.79
CA GLU A 513 -16.90 -22.28 8.80
C GLU A 513 -17.40 -22.63 10.22
N SER A 514 -17.25 -21.67 11.16
CA SER A 514 -17.73 -21.75 12.52
C SER A 514 -17.98 -20.35 13.09
N ASN A 515 -18.84 -20.26 14.11
CA ASN A 515 -19.07 -18.99 14.81
C ASN A 515 -17.82 -18.54 15.56
N LEU A 516 -17.64 -17.24 15.72
CA LEU A 516 -16.60 -16.65 16.55
C LEU A 516 -17.20 -15.99 17.79
N THR A 517 -16.60 -16.27 18.94
CA THR A 517 -16.94 -15.62 20.22
C THR A 517 -15.67 -15.43 21.02
N ASN A 518 -15.72 -14.66 22.10
CA ASN A 518 -14.64 -14.60 23.08
C ASN A 518 -15.08 -15.09 24.46
N GLU A 519 -14.11 -15.34 25.34
CA GLU A 519 -14.40 -15.62 26.74
C GLU A 519 -15.04 -14.41 27.44
N ALA A 520 -15.90 -14.69 28.42
CA ALA A 520 -16.64 -13.65 29.14
C ALA A 520 -15.68 -12.68 29.85
N SER A 521 -15.50 -11.49 29.27
CA SER A 521 -14.72 -10.39 29.84
C SER A 521 -15.64 -9.31 30.41
N SER A 522 -15.10 -8.44 31.28
CA SER A 522 -15.88 -7.34 31.86
C SER A 522 -16.44 -6.41 30.76
N ALA A 523 -17.70 -6.01 30.91
CA ALA A 523 -18.54 -5.29 29.95
C ALA A 523 -17.94 -4.09 29.18
N TYR A 524 -16.85 -3.47 29.61
CA TYR A 524 -16.33 -2.23 29.00
C TYR A 524 -15.11 -2.41 28.10
N TYR A 525 -14.60 -3.63 27.93
CA TYR A 525 -13.31 -3.88 27.30
C TYR A 525 -13.29 -5.11 26.38
N ASN A 526 -14.47 -5.57 25.98
CA ASN A 526 -14.64 -6.73 25.11
C ASN A 526 -14.62 -6.28 23.65
N ARG A 527 -13.46 -6.46 22.98
CA ARG A 527 -13.22 -6.02 21.59
C ARG A 527 -12.95 -7.24 20.74
N ILE A 528 -13.78 -7.55 19.76
CA ILE A 528 -13.63 -8.74 18.92
C ILE A 528 -13.67 -8.37 17.44
N GLY A 529 -12.71 -8.90 16.69
CA GLY A 529 -12.72 -8.98 15.24
C GLY A 529 -12.24 -10.36 14.81
N SER A 530 -12.64 -10.84 13.63
CA SER A 530 -12.15 -12.13 13.16
C SER A 530 -10.63 -12.14 12.95
N LEU A 531 -10.07 -11.02 12.48
CA LEU A 531 -8.64 -10.86 12.24
C LEU A 531 -7.95 -10.13 13.39
N ILE A 532 -8.42 -8.94 13.79
CA ILE A 532 -7.79 -8.14 14.84
C ILE A 532 -8.80 -7.75 15.92
N GLY A 533 -8.47 -8.01 17.18
CA GLY A 533 -9.28 -7.52 18.29
C GLY A 533 -9.11 -6.02 18.56
N TYR A 534 -7.86 -5.56 18.66
CA TYR A 534 -7.53 -4.18 18.97
C TYR A 534 -6.24 -3.70 18.31
N VAL A 535 -6.30 -2.56 17.61
CA VAL A 535 -5.12 -1.83 17.10
C VAL A 535 -4.76 -0.69 18.07
N ASN A 536 -3.53 -0.67 18.57
CA ASN A 536 -3.07 0.18 19.67
C ASN A 536 -1.79 0.96 19.34
N VAL A 537 -1.78 1.72 18.24
CA VAL A 537 -0.64 2.56 17.87
C VAL A 537 -0.90 4.05 18.15
N SER A 538 0.16 4.84 18.28
CA SER A 538 0.07 6.26 18.65
C SER A 538 -0.15 7.22 17.48
N SER A 539 0.09 6.78 16.24
CA SER A 539 -0.10 7.51 14.98
C SER A 539 -0.64 6.57 13.91
N SER A 540 -1.41 7.10 12.96
CA SER A 540 -1.88 6.37 11.77
C SER A 540 -0.72 5.91 10.87
N ASP A 541 0.44 6.57 10.96
CA ASP A 541 1.64 6.22 10.20
C ASP A 541 2.28 4.88 10.61
N TYR A 542 1.84 4.32 11.74
CA TYR A 542 2.46 3.12 12.34
C TYR A 542 1.62 1.85 12.13
N PHE A 543 0.41 1.95 11.59
CA PHE A 543 -0.41 0.79 11.29
C PHE A 543 -1.15 0.95 9.96
N SER A 544 -0.96 -0.02 9.07
CA SER A 544 -1.74 -0.18 7.84
C SER A 544 -2.34 -1.58 7.76
N MET A 545 -3.57 -1.64 7.25
CA MET A 545 -4.26 -2.89 6.94
C MET A 545 -4.76 -2.85 5.51
N ASN A 546 -4.21 -3.70 4.65
CA ASN A 546 -4.39 -3.59 3.20
C ASN A 546 -4.91 -4.91 2.62
N ASN A 547 -5.92 -4.85 1.74
CA ASN A 547 -6.41 -6.01 1.00
C ASN A 547 -6.73 -7.22 1.92
N CYS A 548 -7.36 -6.96 3.06
CA CYS A 548 -7.77 -8.00 4.01
C CYS A 548 -9.27 -8.26 3.90
N SER A 549 -9.68 -9.53 3.86
CA SER A 549 -11.07 -9.91 3.64
C SER A 549 -11.60 -10.88 4.69
N LEU A 550 -12.90 -10.80 4.94
CA LEU A 550 -13.69 -11.83 5.62
C LEU A 550 -14.71 -12.40 4.64
N THR A 551 -14.73 -13.72 4.51
CA THR A 551 -15.72 -14.48 3.73
C THR A 551 -16.32 -15.62 4.55
N THR A 552 -17.47 -16.15 4.14
CA THR A 552 -18.12 -17.27 4.84
C THR A 552 -18.58 -18.37 3.89
N ASN A 553 -18.53 -19.62 4.35
CA ASN A 553 -19.09 -20.80 3.67
C ASN A 553 -20.38 -21.29 4.35
N GLY A 554 -21.25 -20.36 4.71
CA GLY A 554 -22.48 -20.62 5.46
C GLY A 554 -22.83 -19.46 6.37
N ASN A 555 -23.90 -19.60 7.15
CA ASN A 555 -24.33 -18.59 8.12
C ASN A 555 -23.52 -18.71 9.41
N PHE A 556 -22.71 -17.70 9.72
CA PHE A 556 -21.89 -17.67 10.93
C PHE A 556 -22.01 -16.35 11.69
N GLU A 557 -21.92 -16.44 13.02
CA GLU A 557 -21.99 -15.29 13.93
C GLU A 557 -20.61 -14.94 14.48
N ILE A 558 -20.26 -13.65 14.45
CA ILE A 558 -19.19 -13.04 15.24
C ILE A 558 -19.87 -12.29 16.39
N LYS A 559 -19.68 -12.80 17.61
CA LYS A 559 -20.35 -12.29 18.81
C LYS A 559 -19.38 -11.76 19.85
N GLY A 560 -19.61 -10.52 20.28
CA GLY A 560 -18.91 -9.89 21.39
C GLY A 560 -19.85 -9.04 22.25
N TYR A 561 -19.28 -8.17 23.08
CA TYR A 561 -20.08 -7.33 23.98
C TYR A 561 -19.93 -5.82 23.72
N PHE A 562 -18.72 -5.28 23.50
CA PHE A 562 -18.52 -3.82 23.48
C PHE A 562 -17.99 -3.24 22.18
N GLY A 563 -17.06 -3.89 21.48
CA GLY A 563 -16.58 -3.43 20.18
C GLY A 563 -16.48 -4.63 19.26
N VAL A 564 -17.41 -4.76 18.32
CA VAL A 564 -17.53 -5.96 17.49
C VAL A 564 -17.46 -5.54 16.03
N GLY A 565 -16.40 -5.98 15.35
CA GLY A 565 -16.27 -5.82 13.91
C GLY A 565 -16.20 -7.17 13.22
N GLY A 566 -16.56 -7.22 11.94
CA GLY A 566 -16.32 -8.40 11.12
C GLY A 566 -14.84 -8.74 11.06
N LEU A 567 -13.99 -7.79 10.66
CA LEU A 567 -12.54 -7.94 10.66
C LEU A 567 -11.87 -7.41 11.92
N VAL A 568 -12.27 -6.22 12.39
CA VAL A 568 -11.56 -5.51 13.47
C VAL A 568 -12.48 -5.03 14.58
N GLY A 569 -12.17 -5.41 15.82
CA GLY A 569 -12.97 -4.97 16.98
C GLY A 569 -12.88 -3.47 17.23
N CYS A 570 -11.68 -2.97 17.53
CA CYS A 570 -11.45 -1.54 17.77
C CYS A 570 -10.11 -1.05 17.20
N VAL A 571 -10.07 0.22 16.82
CA VAL A 571 -8.89 0.89 16.29
C VAL A 571 -8.63 2.19 17.06
N TYR A 572 -7.39 2.37 17.54
CA TYR A 572 -6.97 3.65 18.11
C TYR A 572 -6.40 4.60 17.05
N ASN A 573 -5.51 4.10 16.19
CA ASN A 573 -4.95 4.80 15.05
C ASN A 573 -4.69 3.78 13.94
N GLY A 574 -4.82 4.16 12.67
CA GLY A 574 -4.47 3.29 11.55
C GLY A 574 -4.97 3.76 10.20
N THR A 575 -4.57 3.05 9.16
CA THR A 575 -5.10 3.18 7.79
C THR A 575 -5.64 1.83 7.31
N PHE A 576 -6.78 1.86 6.61
CA PHE A 576 -7.45 0.69 6.07
C PHE A 576 -7.69 0.90 4.58
N GLU A 577 -7.10 0.06 3.76
CA GLU A 577 -7.25 0.09 2.32
C GLU A 577 -7.75 -1.27 1.82
N ASP A 578 -8.75 -1.24 0.96
CA ASP A 578 -9.24 -2.42 0.23
C ASP A 578 -9.72 -3.57 1.13
N CYS A 579 -10.13 -3.25 2.35
CA CYS A 579 -10.61 -4.25 3.30
C CYS A 579 -12.09 -4.56 3.06
N SER A 580 -12.45 -5.84 3.08
CA SER A 580 -13.82 -6.27 2.76
C SER A 580 -14.41 -7.29 3.70
N VAL A 581 -15.73 -7.24 3.88
CA VAL A 581 -16.50 -8.33 4.51
C VAL A 581 -17.60 -8.77 3.57
N SER A 582 -17.71 -10.07 3.34
CA SER A 582 -18.78 -10.63 2.53
C SER A 582 -19.21 -12.04 2.91
N GLY A 583 -20.34 -12.48 2.35
CA GLY A 583 -20.96 -13.77 2.65
C GLY A 583 -22.16 -13.64 3.58
N ASP A 584 -22.60 -14.75 4.15
CA ASP A 584 -23.67 -14.85 5.15
C ASP A 584 -23.05 -14.74 6.55
N VAL A 585 -23.04 -13.53 7.13
CA VAL A 585 -22.38 -13.26 8.43
C VAL A 585 -23.17 -12.31 9.32
N SER A 586 -23.30 -12.71 10.59
CA SER A 586 -23.90 -11.88 11.64
C SER A 586 -22.84 -11.30 12.57
N VAL A 587 -22.73 -9.98 12.67
CA VAL A 587 -21.86 -9.27 13.63
C VAL A 587 -22.73 -8.70 14.75
N THR A 588 -22.60 -9.25 15.96
CA THR A 588 -23.46 -8.91 17.10
C THR A 588 -22.66 -8.39 18.29
N ALA A 589 -22.92 -7.14 18.68
CA ALA A 589 -22.48 -6.57 19.93
C ALA A 589 -23.59 -6.62 20.99
N GLY A 590 -23.33 -7.29 22.12
CA GLY A 590 -24.27 -7.38 23.24
C GLY A 590 -24.50 -6.08 24.02
N TYR A 591 -23.84 -4.98 23.64
CA TYR A 591 -24.05 -3.65 24.18
C TYR A 591 -23.84 -2.60 23.08
N ASP A 592 -22.65 -2.02 22.94
CA ASP A 592 -22.37 -0.92 21.99
C ASP A 592 -21.46 -1.35 20.82
N TYR A 593 -21.34 -0.48 19.82
CA TYR A 593 -20.33 -0.48 18.75
C TYR A 593 -20.26 -1.78 17.91
N ALA A 594 -21.27 -1.98 17.07
CA ALA A 594 -21.26 -3.02 16.05
C ALA A 594 -20.98 -2.42 14.67
N GLY A 595 -19.98 -2.94 13.97
CA GLY A 595 -19.67 -2.59 12.58
C GLY A 595 -19.47 -3.81 11.71
N GLY A 596 -19.95 -3.81 10.47
CA GLY A 596 -19.71 -4.96 9.58
C GLY A 596 -18.22 -5.19 9.32
N LEU A 597 -17.41 -4.12 9.25
CA LEU A 597 -15.96 -4.19 9.15
C LEU A 597 -15.28 -3.89 10.49
N VAL A 598 -15.55 -2.71 11.07
CA VAL A 598 -14.89 -2.22 12.30
C VAL A 598 -15.92 -1.77 13.35
N GLY A 599 -15.81 -2.27 14.58
CA GLY A 599 -16.73 -1.86 15.66
C GLY A 599 -16.55 -0.39 16.07
N TYR A 600 -15.35 -0.02 16.49
CA TYR A 600 -15.03 1.30 17.05
C TYR A 600 -13.73 1.87 16.48
N VAL A 601 -13.72 3.17 16.19
CA VAL A 601 -12.56 3.94 15.71
C VAL A 601 -12.35 5.18 16.57
N GLU A 602 -11.14 5.37 17.09
CA GLU A 602 -10.72 6.64 17.67
C GLU A 602 -10.24 7.60 16.56
N VAL A 603 -9.22 7.20 15.80
CA VAL A 603 -8.70 7.88 14.60
C VAL A 603 -8.34 6.83 13.55
N ALA A 604 -8.86 6.91 12.33
CA ALA A 604 -8.40 6.04 11.23
C ALA A 604 -8.93 6.49 9.88
N ASP A 605 -8.20 6.23 8.80
CA ASP A 605 -8.67 6.49 7.44
C ASP A 605 -9.04 5.19 6.72
N PHE A 606 -10.11 5.25 5.93
CA PHE A 606 -10.69 4.13 5.19
C PHE A 606 -10.78 4.46 3.70
N THR A 607 -10.11 3.67 2.87
CA THR A 607 -10.12 3.82 1.41
C THR A 607 -10.58 2.53 0.76
N SER A 608 -11.60 2.61 -0.11
CA SER A 608 -12.10 1.48 -0.90
C SER A 608 -12.57 0.28 -0.07
N CYS A 609 -12.88 0.47 1.22
CA CYS A 609 -13.36 -0.58 2.10
C CYS A 609 -14.84 -0.89 1.82
N SER A 610 -15.22 -2.17 1.91
CA SER A 610 -16.57 -2.61 1.54
C SER A 610 -17.19 -3.67 2.43
N VAL A 611 -18.52 -3.64 2.53
CA VAL A 611 -19.33 -4.73 3.11
C VAL A 611 -20.36 -5.14 2.06
N SER A 612 -20.44 -6.44 1.75
CA SER A 612 -21.36 -6.95 0.73
C SER A 612 -21.90 -8.35 1.00
N GLY A 613 -22.97 -8.78 0.35
CA GLY A 613 -23.56 -10.12 0.57
C GLY A 613 -24.70 -10.08 1.60
N ASP A 614 -24.89 -11.16 2.37
CA ASP A 614 -25.95 -11.31 3.38
C ASP A 614 -25.36 -11.01 4.77
N VAL A 615 -25.32 -9.72 5.13
CA VAL A 615 -24.62 -9.27 6.35
C VAL A 615 -25.60 -8.65 7.33
N SER A 616 -25.63 -9.15 8.57
CA SER A 616 -26.43 -8.55 9.64
C SER A 616 -25.53 -7.95 10.72
N VAL A 617 -25.63 -6.64 10.96
CA VAL A 617 -24.91 -5.91 12.01
C VAL A 617 -25.89 -5.48 13.09
N THR A 618 -25.69 -5.95 14.32
CA THR A 618 -26.58 -5.65 15.46
C THR A 618 -25.81 -5.15 16.67
N ALA A 619 -26.16 -3.96 17.15
CA ALA A 619 -25.80 -3.49 18.50
C ALA A 619 -27.05 -3.55 19.40
N GLU A 620 -27.01 -4.31 20.49
CA GLU A 620 -28.16 -4.45 21.41
C GLU A 620 -28.52 -3.13 22.12
N ASN A 621 -27.59 -2.19 22.24
CA ASN A 621 -27.78 -0.85 22.75
C ASN A 621 -27.51 0.18 21.64
N ASP A 622 -26.34 0.84 21.63
CA ASP A 622 -26.07 1.97 20.74
C ASP A 622 -25.02 1.66 19.64
N TYR A 623 -25.08 2.42 18.55
CA TYR A 623 -24.06 2.51 17.49
C TYR A 623 -23.90 1.25 16.63
N ALA A 624 -24.77 1.12 15.63
CA ALA A 624 -24.65 0.12 14.57
C ALA A 624 -24.36 0.78 13.22
N GLY A 625 -23.32 0.31 12.53
CA GLY A 625 -23.00 0.76 11.18
C GLY A 625 -22.71 -0.40 10.23
N GLY A 626 -23.18 -0.33 8.99
CA GLY A 626 -22.90 -1.39 8.02
C GLY A 626 -21.41 -1.62 7.81
N LEU A 627 -20.58 -0.56 7.82
CA LEU A 627 -19.12 -0.64 7.79
C LEU A 627 -18.50 -0.38 9.17
N VAL A 628 -18.81 0.77 9.79
CA VAL A 628 -18.21 1.20 11.06
C VAL A 628 -19.26 1.56 12.10
N GLY A 629 -19.19 1.01 13.31
CA GLY A 629 -20.15 1.32 14.37
C GLY A 629 -20.06 2.76 14.88
N TYR A 630 -18.85 3.18 15.30
CA TYR A 630 -18.62 4.48 15.93
C TYR A 630 -17.25 5.08 15.60
N VAL A 631 -17.22 6.39 15.34
CA VAL A 631 -16.01 7.20 15.15
C VAL A 631 -15.93 8.31 16.22
N TYR A 632 -14.87 8.30 17.04
CA TYR A 632 -14.72 9.23 18.18
C TYR A 632 -14.02 10.56 17.87
N ASN A 633 -12.91 10.59 17.12
CA ASN A 633 -12.23 11.85 16.83
C ASN A 633 -12.27 12.21 15.35
N ASN A 634 -11.46 11.55 14.52
CA ASN A 634 -11.32 11.89 13.11
C ASN A 634 -11.15 10.63 12.27
N ALA A 635 -11.88 10.53 11.17
CA ALA A 635 -11.69 9.47 10.19
C ALA A 635 -12.05 9.97 8.79
N ASP A 636 -11.22 9.71 7.78
CA ASP A 636 -11.60 10.00 6.40
C ASP A 636 -12.09 8.73 5.71
N PHE A 637 -13.26 8.80 5.07
CA PHE A 637 -13.84 7.72 4.28
C PHE A 637 -13.82 8.09 2.80
N MET A 638 -13.08 7.34 2.01
CA MET A 638 -12.96 7.53 0.57
C MET A 638 -13.39 6.27 -0.17
N SER A 639 -14.35 6.40 -1.09
CA SER A 639 -14.81 5.30 -1.95
C SER A 639 -15.29 4.04 -1.20
N CYS A 640 -15.74 4.21 0.05
CA CYS A 640 -16.22 3.10 0.86
C CYS A 640 -17.67 2.74 0.51
N SER A 641 -18.02 1.45 0.58
CA SER A 641 -19.33 0.99 0.13
C SER A 641 -19.98 -0.07 1.01
N VAL A 642 -21.32 -0.05 1.07
CA VAL A 642 -22.14 -1.16 1.57
C VAL A 642 -23.10 -1.57 0.48
N SER A 643 -23.17 -2.86 0.17
CA SER A 643 -24.00 -3.39 -0.93
C SER A 643 -24.58 -4.78 -0.63
N GLY A 644 -25.54 -5.28 -1.42
CA GLY A 644 -26.11 -6.62 -1.20
C GLY A 644 -27.32 -6.60 -0.24
N ASP A 645 -27.54 -7.70 0.48
CA ASP A 645 -28.60 -7.89 1.49
C ASP A 645 -28.02 -7.57 2.88
N VAL A 646 -28.09 -6.31 3.31
CA VAL A 646 -27.44 -5.87 4.55
C VAL A 646 -28.46 -5.33 5.54
N SER A 647 -28.46 -5.86 6.77
CA SER A 647 -29.30 -5.35 7.86
C SER A 647 -28.44 -4.71 8.95
N VAL A 648 -28.76 -3.48 9.33
CA VAL A 648 -28.10 -2.71 10.39
C VAL A 648 -29.13 -2.35 11.45
N THR A 649 -28.96 -2.86 12.66
CA THR A 649 -29.91 -2.67 13.77
C THR A 649 -29.21 -2.12 15.01
N ALA A 650 -29.64 -0.95 15.47
CA ALA A 650 -29.31 -0.43 16.79
C ALA A 650 -30.53 -0.60 17.72
N GLY A 651 -30.35 -1.22 18.88
CA GLY A 651 -31.42 -1.41 19.85
C GLY A 651 -31.94 -0.12 20.46
N TYR A 652 -31.13 0.95 20.46
CA TYR A 652 -31.47 2.25 21.03
C TYR A 652 -31.32 3.41 20.05
N ASP A 653 -30.17 4.11 19.94
CA ASP A 653 -30.15 5.42 19.24
C ASP A 653 -29.61 5.42 17.81
N TYR A 654 -28.39 4.94 17.55
CA TYR A 654 -27.64 5.34 16.34
C TYR A 654 -27.45 4.19 15.33
N ALA A 655 -28.13 4.27 14.19
CA ALA A 655 -28.00 3.31 13.09
C ALA A 655 -27.69 4.01 11.76
N GLY A 656 -26.64 3.54 11.06
CA GLY A 656 -26.27 4.06 9.73
C GLY A 656 -25.92 2.95 8.75
N GLY A 657 -26.34 3.10 7.49
CA GLY A 657 -26.03 2.09 6.46
C GLY A 657 -24.53 1.91 6.22
N LEU A 658 -23.72 2.96 6.41
CA LEU A 658 -22.25 2.90 6.40
C LEU A 658 -21.68 3.10 7.81
N VAL A 659 -22.04 4.19 8.49
CA VAL A 659 -21.49 4.54 9.82
C VAL A 659 -22.59 4.87 10.83
N GLY A 660 -22.57 4.25 12.01
CA GLY A 660 -23.58 4.52 13.05
C GLY A 660 -23.51 5.94 13.61
N TYR A 661 -22.35 6.32 14.14
CA TYR A 661 -22.10 7.64 14.72
C TYR A 661 -20.73 8.18 14.36
N VAL A 662 -20.66 9.49 14.14
CA VAL A 662 -19.44 10.23 13.84
C VAL A 662 -19.33 11.45 14.75
N GLU A 663 -18.18 11.62 15.42
CA GLU A 663 -17.84 12.91 16.02
C GLU A 663 -17.27 13.89 14.98
N ALA A 664 -16.23 13.50 14.23
CA ALA A 664 -15.79 14.18 13.02
C ALA A 664 -15.23 13.19 11.97
N ALA A 665 -15.57 13.40 10.70
CA ALA A 665 -15.10 12.57 9.58
C ALA A 665 -15.47 13.18 8.22
N ASP A 666 -14.63 13.07 7.20
CA ASP A 666 -15.01 13.43 5.83
C ASP A 666 -15.42 12.21 5.02
N PHE A 667 -16.46 12.34 4.20
CA PHE A 667 -17.01 11.29 3.35
C PHE A 667 -16.93 11.70 1.88
N THR A 668 -16.12 10.99 1.10
CA THR A 668 -15.93 11.27 -0.33
C THR A 668 -16.23 10.03 -1.17
N SER A 669 -17.21 10.14 -2.06
CA SER A 669 -17.61 9.07 -2.99
C SER A 669 -18.05 7.77 -2.30
N CYS A 670 -18.60 7.87 -1.09
CA CYS A 670 -19.10 6.71 -0.36
C CYS A 670 -20.53 6.34 -0.81
N SER A 671 -20.86 5.05 -0.78
CA SER A 671 -22.15 4.56 -1.27
C SER A 671 -22.80 3.48 -0.41
N VAL A 672 -24.13 3.48 -0.38
CA VAL A 672 -24.94 2.36 0.10
C VAL A 672 -25.90 1.95 -1.01
N SER A 673 -25.90 0.67 -1.36
CA SER A 673 -26.68 0.13 -2.48
C SER A 673 -27.25 -1.27 -2.21
N GLY A 674 -28.18 -1.77 -3.03
CA GLY A 674 -28.74 -3.12 -2.85
C GLY A 674 -30.00 -3.15 -1.98
N ASP A 675 -30.24 -4.28 -1.32
CA ASP A 675 -31.34 -4.50 -0.35
C ASP A 675 -30.79 -4.22 1.05
N VAL A 676 -30.91 -2.98 1.53
CA VAL A 676 -30.30 -2.57 2.81
C VAL A 676 -31.38 -2.08 3.77
N SER A 677 -31.37 -2.61 4.99
CA SER A 677 -32.25 -2.14 6.06
C SER A 677 -31.46 -1.50 7.19
N VAL A 678 -31.82 -0.28 7.56
CA VAL A 678 -31.23 0.46 8.68
C VAL A 678 -32.34 0.77 9.68
N THR A 679 -32.26 0.19 10.87
CA THR A 679 -33.30 0.32 11.90
C THR A 679 -32.70 0.71 13.25
N THR A 680 -33.34 1.67 13.92
CA THR A 680 -33.02 2.06 15.29
C THR A 680 -34.27 1.96 16.18
N GLY A 681 -34.10 1.46 17.40
CA GLY A 681 -35.17 1.34 18.41
C GLY A 681 -35.63 2.69 18.99
N TYR A 682 -34.97 3.79 18.64
CA TYR A 682 -35.30 5.12 19.11
C TYR A 682 -35.05 6.18 18.02
N ASP A 683 -34.02 7.02 18.13
CA ASP A 683 -33.92 8.25 17.33
C ASP A 683 -33.19 8.06 15.98
N PHE A 684 -31.86 8.06 15.94
CA PHE A 684 -31.13 8.47 14.72
C PHE A 684 -30.90 7.35 13.69
N ALA A 685 -31.59 7.43 12.55
CA ALA A 685 -31.41 6.53 11.41
C ALA A 685 -30.98 7.27 10.14
N GLY A 686 -29.89 6.81 9.51
CA GLY A 686 -29.41 7.35 8.23
C GLY A 686 -29.08 6.27 7.21
N GLY A 687 -29.45 6.48 5.96
CA GLY A 687 -29.07 5.56 4.88
C GLY A 687 -27.55 5.44 4.70
N LEU A 688 -26.79 6.48 5.04
CA LEU A 688 -25.32 6.48 5.07
C LEU A 688 -24.80 6.62 6.52
N VAL A 689 -25.19 7.67 7.25
CA VAL A 689 -24.70 7.94 8.61
C VAL A 689 -25.85 8.19 9.58
N GLY A 690 -25.88 7.53 10.73
CA GLY A 690 -26.94 7.75 11.72
C GLY A 690 -26.90 9.16 12.31
N TYR A 691 -25.75 9.55 12.87
CA TYR A 691 -25.58 10.83 13.55
C TYR A 691 -24.18 11.42 13.35
N VAL A 692 -24.10 12.74 13.17
CA VAL A 692 -22.85 13.50 13.08
C VAL A 692 -22.84 14.61 14.12
N TYR A 693 -21.88 14.61 15.06
CA TYR A 693 -21.84 15.56 16.20
C TYR A 693 -21.17 16.90 15.88
N ASN A 694 -19.97 16.90 15.31
CA ASN A 694 -19.23 18.10 14.95
C ASN A 694 -19.11 18.20 13.41
N ASN A 695 -17.90 18.22 12.88
CA ASN A 695 -17.64 18.48 11.46
C ASN A 695 -17.58 17.19 10.67
N ALA A 696 -18.31 17.15 9.58
CA ALA A 696 -18.12 16.20 8.50
C ALA A 696 -18.38 16.95 7.19
N ASP A 697 -17.70 16.60 6.11
CA ASP A 697 -18.10 17.01 4.77
C ASP A 697 -18.54 15.78 3.97
N PHE A 698 -19.65 15.89 3.24
CA PHE A 698 -20.13 14.83 2.35
C PHE A 698 -20.02 15.28 0.91
N MET A 699 -19.18 14.60 0.14
CA MET A 699 -18.93 14.91 -1.26
C MET A 699 -19.17 13.68 -2.13
N SER A 700 -20.05 13.80 -3.12
CA SER A 700 -20.31 12.73 -4.09
C SER A 700 -20.84 11.43 -3.48
N CYS A 701 -21.50 11.50 -2.31
CA CYS A 701 -22.04 10.32 -1.64
C CYS A 701 -23.43 9.94 -2.15
N SER A 702 -23.73 8.63 -2.17
CA SER A 702 -24.99 8.13 -2.72
C SER A 702 -25.64 7.02 -1.89
N VAL A 703 -26.99 6.99 -1.88
CA VAL A 703 -27.78 5.88 -1.35
C VAL A 703 -28.79 5.46 -2.42
N SER A 704 -28.76 4.19 -2.83
CA SER A 704 -29.55 3.69 -3.97
C SER A 704 -29.99 2.24 -3.81
N GLY A 705 -30.89 1.74 -4.65
CA GLY A 705 -31.47 0.40 -4.48
C GLY A 705 -32.57 0.37 -3.41
N ASP A 706 -33.04 -0.84 -3.08
CA ASP A 706 -34.11 -1.10 -2.11
C ASP A 706 -33.58 -0.88 -0.67
N VAL A 707 -33.40 0.39 -0.30
CA VAL A 707 -32.87 0.77 1.01
C VAL A 707 -34.02 1.26 1.89
N SER A 708 -34.22 0.64 3.04
CA SER A 708 -35.16 1.07 4.07
C SER A 708 -34.43 1.70 5.26
N VAL A 709 -34.81 2.93 5.63
CA VAL A 709 -34.25 3.66 6.78
C VAL A 709 -35.37 3.95 7.76
N THR A 710 -35.33 3.33 8.94
CA THR A 710 -36.42 3.40 9.93
C THR A 710 -35.93 3.86 11.30
N ALA A 711 -36.44 5.01 11.74
CA ALA A 711 -36.36 5.47 13.12
C ALA A 711 -37.67 5.18 13.86
N GLU A 712 -37.63 4.37 14.93
CA GLU A 712 -38.82 4.09 15.75
C GLU A 712 -39.35 5.33 16.51
N ASN A 713 -38.55 6.40 16.57
CA ASN A 713 -38.91 7.69 17.13
C ASN A 713 -38.61 8.82 16.12
N ASN A 714 -37.49 9.54 16.24
CA ASN A 714 -37.25 10.79 15.51
C ASN A 714 -35.98 10.76 14.66
N TYR A 715 -35.89 11.57 13.59
CA TYR A 715 -34.66 11.80 12.82
C TYR A 715 -34.26 10.64 11.88
N ALA A 716 -35.04 10.48 10.80
CA ALA A 716 -34.69 9.60 9.69
C ALA A 716 -34.23 10.40 8.47
N GLY A 717 -33.07 10.06 7.93
CA GLY A 717 -32.51 10.70 6.73
C GLY A 717 -32.09 9.70 5.67
N GLY A 718 -32.36 10.01 4.40
CA GLY A 718 -31.88 9.17 3.29
C GLY A 718 -30.35 9.10 3.21
N LEU A 719 -29.63 10.15 3.64
CA LEU A 719 -28.18 10.11 3.88
C LEU A 719 -27.87 10.12 5.38
N VAL A 720 -28.32 11.15 6.10
CA VAL A 720 -27.92 11.38 7.49
C VAL A 720 -29.14 11.59 8.41
N GLY A 721 -29.24 10.86 9.52
CA GLY A 721 -30.34 11.04 10.47
C GLY A 721 -30.35 12.45 11.08
N TRP A 722 -29.25 12.82 11.74
CA TRP A 722 -29.06 14.13 12.36
C TRP A 722 -27.66 14.69 12.12
N ILE A 723 -27.59 16.00 11.87
CA ILE A 723 -26.33 16.69 11.59
C ILE A 723 -26.30 18.14 12.10
N ASP A 724 -25.16 18.52 12.69
CA ASP A 724 -24.89 19.90 13.14
C ASP A 724 -23.61 20.47 12.51
N THR A 725 -23.78 21.40 11.58
CA THR A 725 -22.72 22.23 10.96
C THR A 725 -21.85 21.50 9.92
N VAL A 726 -22.44 21.16 8.76
CA VAL A 726 -21.82 20.32 7.70
C VAL A 726 -22.24 20.72 6.27
N ASP A 727 -21.40 20.49 5.27
CA ASP A 727 -21.75 20.65 3.84
C ASP A 727 -22.07 19.32 3.14
N PHE A 728 -23.18 19.28 2.39
CA PHE A 728 -23.46 18.25 1.38
C PHE A 728 -23.21 18.82 -0.02
N THR A 729 -22.32 18.19 -0.77
CA THR A 729 -21.98 18.59 -2.13
C THR A 729 -22.10 17.40 -3.08
N SER A 730 -22.93 17.55 -4.11
CA SER A 730 -23.09 16.51 -5.14
C SER A 730 -23.53 15.15 -4.57
N CYS A 731 -24.43 15.13 -3.59
CA CYS A 731 -24.94 13.89 -2.99
C CYS A 731 -26.33 13.51 -3.54
N SER A 732 -26.65 12.21 -3.54
CA SER A 732 -27.89 11.70 -4.12
C SER A 732 -28.55 10.59 -3.31
N VAL A 733 -29.89 10.56 -3.32
CA VAL A 733 -30.69 9.44 -2.80
C VAL A 733 -31.74 9.04 -3.84
N SER A 734 -31.77 7.76 -4.24
CA SER A 734 -32.62 7.27 -5.34
C SER A 734 -34.08 7.04 -4.93
N ASP A 735 -34.94 6.71 -5.92
CA ASP A 735 -36.38 6.52 -5.75
C ASP A 735 -36.76 5.21 -5.08
N ASP A 736 -35.89 4.21 -5.14
CA ASP A 736 -36.09 2.93 -4.47
C ASP A 736 -35.81 3.01 -2.95
N VAL A 737 -35.32 4.15 -2.45
CA VAL A 737 -35.05 4.37 -1.02
C VAL A 737 -36.32 4.79 -0.28
N HIS A 738 -36.55 4.21 0.90
CA HIS A 738 -37.71 4.46 1.75
C HIS A 738 -37.24 4.95 3.14
N VAL A 739 -37.60 6.18 3.50
CA VAL A 739 -37.20 6.83 4.75
C VAL A 739 -38.41 7.03 5.65
N THR A 740 -38.39 6.42 6.83
CA THR A 740 -39.48 6.44 7.80
C THR A 740 -38.99 6.92 9.16
N ALA A 741 -39.58 7.99 9.69
CA ALA A 741 -39.52 8.29 11.12
C ALA A 741 -40.91 8.09 11.71
N GLU A 742 -41.06 7.12 12.61
CA GLU A 742 -42.34 6.78 13.22
C GLU A 742 -42.94 7.95 14.01
N ASN A 743 -42.14 8.91 14.46
CA ASN A 743 -42.61 10.17 15.03
C ASN A 743 -42.31 11.37 14.12
N SER A 744 -41.13 11.98 14.21
CA SER A 744 -40.87 13.30 13.63
C SER A 744 -39.52 13.40 12.95
N TYR A 745 -39.40 14.36 12.01
CA TYR A 745 -38.17 14.72 11.30
C TYR A 745 -37.69 13.65 10.33
N ALA A 746 -38.34 13.57 9.16
CA ALA A 746 -37.91 12.72 8.06
C ALA A 746 -37.55 13.56 6.83
N GLY A 747 -36.39 13.27 6.23
CA GLY A 747 -35.95 13.96 5.02
C GLY A 747 -35.18 13.06 4.05
N GLY A 748 -35.28 13.37 2.76
CA GLY A 748 -34.65 12.57 1.71
C GLY A 748 -33.13 12.63 1.70
N LEU A 749 -32.53 13.67 2.30
CA LEU A 749 -31.09 13.74 2.59
C LEU A 749 -30.86 13.71 4.10
N ALA A 750 -31.54 14.59 4.86
CA ALA A 750 -31.35 14.69 6.30
C ALA A 750 -32.66 14.79 7.10
N GLY A 751 -32.73 14.09 8.23
CA GLY A 751 -33.84 14.21 9.18
C GLY A 751 -33.85 15.61 9.83
N GLU A 752 -32.75 15.98 10.46
CA GLU A 752 -32.49 17.33 10.99
C GLU A 752 -31.12 17.84 10.50
N PHE A 753 -31.04 19.11 10.10
CA PHE A 753 -29.91 19.67 9.35
C PHE A 753 -29.54 21.11 9.74
N SER A 754 -28.24 21.36 9.89
CA SER A 754 -27.59 22.67 9.94
C SER A 754 -26.32 22.64 9.07
N GLY A 755 -26.24 23.50 8.06
CA GLY A 755 -25.11 23.63 7.14
C GLY A 755 -25.51 24.06 5.73
N THR A 756 -24.79 23.59 4.70
CA THR A 756 -25.13 23.87 3.29
C THR A 756 -25.42 22.60 2.47
N ILE A 757 -26.38 22.68 1.56
CA ILE A 757 -26.70 21.62 0.60
C ILE A 757 -26.56 22.21 -0.80
N THR A 758 -25.63 21.67 -1.58
CA THR A 758 -25.32 22.20 -2.92
C THR A 758 -25.21 21.07 -3.93
N ASN A 759 -25.90 21.22 -5.06
CA ASN A 759 -25.92 20.22 -6.12
C ASN A 759 -26.40 18.83 -5.65
N CYS A 760 -27.38 18.75 -4.75
CA CYS A 760 -27.84 17.46 -4.24
C CYS A 760 -29.26 17.13 -4.73
N TYR A 761 -29.62 15.85 -4.70
CA TYR A 761 -31.00 15.46 -4.95
C TYR A 761 -31.48 14.26 -4.16
N SER A 762 -32.80 14.18 -3.98
CA SER A 762 -33.46 12.96 -3.49
C SER A 762 -34.71 12.67 -4.31
N THR A 763 -34.92 11.40 -4.62
CA THR A 763 -36.17 10.90 -5.22
C THR A 763 -36.89 9.88 -4.34
N ALA A 764 -36.43 9.73 -3.09
CA ALA A 764 -36.93 8.76 -2.12
C ALA A 764 -38.40 8.94 -1.75
N ALA A 765 -39.01 7.86 -1.25
CA ALA A 765 -40.26 7.91 -0.50
C ALA A 765 -39.97 8.26 0.98
N ILE A 766 -40.68 9.24 1.53
CA ILE A 766 -40.40 9.79 2.86
C ILE A 766 -41.70 9.87 3.67
N GLU A 767 -41.71 9.26 4.85
CA GLU A 767 -42.86 9.21 5.74
C GLU A 767 -42.48 9.61 7.19
N ALA A 768 -43.26 10.50 7.81
CA ALA A 768 -43.28 10.68 9.26
C ALA A 768 -44.59 11.33 9.74
N LYS A 769 -44.86 11.38 11.06
CA LYS A 769 -46.07 12.01 11.61
C LYS A 769 -46.01 13.53 11.58
N SER A 770 -44.82 14.14 11.61
CA SER A 770 -44.62 15.58 11.45
C SER A 770 -43.20 15.91 10.99
N PHE A 771 -43.05 17.09 10.39
CA PHE A 771 -41.78 17.63 9.89
C PHE A 771 -41.16 16.75 8.80
N VAL A 772 -41.95 16.51 7.76
CA VAL A 772 -41.56 15.70 6.58
C VAL A 772 -41.14 16.62 5.45
N GLY A 773 -39.90 16.52 4.97
CA GLY A 773 -39.40 17.36 3.88
C GLY A 773 -38.73 16.56 2.79
N GLY A 774 -38.84 16.98 1.54
CA GLY A 774 -38.23 16.25 0.42
C GLY A 774 -36.71 16.09 0.53
N LEU A 775 -35.98 17.12 0.98
CA LEU A 775 -34.55 17.03 1.25
C LEU A 775 -34.25 17.03 2.75
N VAL A 776 -34.91 17.91 3.51
CA VAL A 776 -34.62 18.15 4.92
C VAL A 776 -35.92 18.08 5.73
N GLY A 777 -35.99 17.21 6.72
CA GLY A 777 -37.13 17.18 7.66
C GLY A 777 -37.22 18.48 8.46
N ARG A 778 -36.15 18.82 9.19
CA ARG A 778 -36.02 20.09 9.93
C ARG A 778 -34.70 20.80 9.67
N GLY A 779 -34.77 22.07 9.25
CA GLY A 779 -33.59 22.90 8.99
C GLY A 779 -33.40 24.00 10.03
N TYR A 780 -32.21 24.17 10.59
CA TYR A 780 -31.88 25.26 11.53
C TYR A 780 -31.19 26.42 10.83
N ALA A 781 -31.76 27.63 10.94
CA ALA A 781 -31.19 28.85 10.37
C ALA A 781 -31.25 29.99 11.40
N GLY A 782 -30.11 30.55 11.78
CA GLY A 782 -30.06 31.59 12.80
C GLY A 782 -28.72 32.30 12.86
N SER A 783 -28.44 33.00 13.97
CA SER A 783 -27.17 33.72 14.14
C SER A 783 -25.94 32.81 14.27
N SER A 784 -26.15 31.53 14.61
CA SER A 784 -25.12 30.53 14.87
C SER A 784 -25.30 29.24 14.08
N TYR A 785 -26.34 29.16 13.24
CA TYR A 785 -26.71 27.97 12.46
C TYR A 785 -27.05 28.41 11.04
N ILE A 786 -26.72 27.59 10.05
CA ILE A 786 -26.97 27.88 8.63
C ILE A 786 -27.89 26.79 8.09
N CYS A 787 -28.79 27.15 7.17
CA CYS A 787 -29.50 26.17 6.37
C CYS A 787 -29.67 26.79 5.00
N ASP A 788 -28.63 26.62 4.18
CA ASP A 788 -28.53 27.18 2.84
C ASP A 788 -28.58 26.04 1.83
N ILE A 789 -29.65 26.01 1.03
CA ILE A 789 -29.88 25.00 -0.01
C ILE A 789 -29.80 25.68 -1.36
N SER A 790 -28.91 25.19 -2.22
CA SER A 790 -28.69 25.73 -3.56
C SER A 790 -28.58 24.64 -4.62
N SER A 791 -29.06 24.94 -5.82
CA SER A 791 -28.90 24.07 -6.99
C SER A 791 -29.29 22.61 -6.74
N SER A 792 -30.34 22.37 -5.95
CA SER A 792 -30.71 21.03 -5.48
C SER A 792 -32.18 20.73 -5.75
N TYR A 793 -32.57 19.44 -5.81
CA TYR A 793 -33.96 19.10 -6.09
C TYR A 793 -34.53 17.86 -5.38
N PHE A 794 -35.84 17.85 -5.20
CA PHE A 794 -36.59 16.67 -4.75
C PHE A 794 -37.64 16.25 -5.79
N ALA A 795 -37.71 14.96 -6.13
CA ALA A 795 -38.74 14.44 -7.04
C ALA A 795 -39.39 13.12 -6.59
N GLY A 796 -39.25 12.77 -5.31
CA GLY A 796 -39.87 11.60 -4.70
C GLY A 796 -41.27 11.87 -4.15
N THR A 797 -41.70 11.08 -3.17
CA THR A 797 -42.99 11.25 -2.48
C THR A 797 -42.79 11.58 -1.01
N VAL A 798 -43.48 12.60 -0.51
CA VAL A 798 -43.59 12.89 0.93
C VAL A 798 -45.02 12.60 1.40
N SER A 799 -45.14 11.84 2.49
CA SER A 799 -46.43 11.47 3.10
C SER A 799 -46.41 11.64 4.62
N LEU A 800 -47.59 11.90 5.17
CA LEU A 800 -47.79 11.91 6.62
C LEU A 800 -48.22 10.53 7.10
N GLY A 801 -47.49 10.00 8.09
CA GLY A 801 -47.76 8.70 8.67
C GLY A 801 -49.01 8.67 9.55
N SER A 802 -49.37 7.46 9.98
CA SER A 802 -50.58 7.25 10.78
C SER A 802 -50.53 8.02 12.12
N GLY A 803 -51.60 8.75 12.43
CA GLY A 803 -51.68 9.58 13.65
C GLY A 803 -51.22 11.03 13.49
N ALA A 804 -50.80 11.45 12.29
CA ALA A 804 -50.61 12.86 11.97
C ALA A 804 -51.92 13.67 12.11
N ASP A 805 -51.81 14.93 12.52
CA ASP A 805 -52.96 15.83 12.69
C ASP A 805 -52.84 17.09 11.81
N SER A 806 -53.82 17.98 11.91
CA SER A 806 -53.84 19.21 11.09
C SER A 806 -52.71 20.21 11.39
N SER A 807 -51.96 20.02 12.47
CA SER A 807 -50.79 20.83 12.84
C SER A 807 -49.47 20.25 12.35
N SER A 808 -49.46 19.01 11.85
CA SER A 808 -48.29 18.37 11.25
C SER A 808 -47.75 19.19 10.07
N ASN A 809 -46.41 19.25 9.95
CA ASN A 809 -45.76 19.95 8.86
C ASN A 809 -45.22 19.00 7.78
N ILE A 810 -45.47 19.36 6.53
CA ILE A 810 -44.96 18.69 5.34
C ILE A 810 -44.46 19.76 4.37
N GLY A 811 -43.37 19.50 3.64
CA GLY A 811 -42.78 20.47 2.72
C GLY A 811 -42.08 19.84 1.53
N GLY A 812 -42.01 20.58 0.43
CA GLY A 812 -41.40 20.11 -0.81
C GLY A 812 -39.89 19.92 -0.72
N ILE A 813 -39.18 20.87 -0.09
CA ILE A 813 -37.73 20.77 0.19
C ILE A 813 -37.49 20.65 1.70
N ILE A 814 -38.02 21.58 2.49
CA ILE A 814 -37.86 21.63 3.94
C ILE A 814 -39.22 21.38 4.61
N GLY A 815 -39.30 20.39 5.49
CA GLY A 815 -40.51 20.08 6.25
C GLY A 815 -40.82 21.14 7.31
N TYR A 816 -39.83 21.52 8.11
CA TYR A 816 -39.94 22.58 9.11
C TYR A 816 -38.67 23.43 9.26
N PRO A 817 -38.79 24.76 9.10
CA PRO A 817 -37.69 25.69 9.33
C PRO A 817 -37.66 26.16 10.79
N TYR A 818 -36.52 26.03 11.46
CA TYR A 818 -36.23 26.75 12.70
C TYR A 818 -35.44 28.01 12.37
N GLY A 819 -36.17 29.08 12.02
CA GLY A 819 -35.63 30.38 11.60
C GLY A 819 -35.88 30.66 10.12
N THR A 820 -34.94 31.32 9.44
CA THR A 820 -35.09 31.74 8.03
C THR A 820 -34.03 31.09 7.14
N PRO A 821 -34.27 29.86 6.64
CA PRO A 821 -33.33 29.20 5.73
C PRO A 821 -33.27 29.92 4.39
N THR A 822 -32.14 29.78 3.69
CA THR A 822 -31.95 30.31 2.34
C THR A 822 -32.12 29.16 1.35
N VAL A 823 -33.15 29.21 0.50
CA VAL A 823 -33.33 28.23 -0.57
C VAL A 823 -33.26 28.96 -1.91
N THR A 824 -32.23 28.68 -2.69
CA THR A 824 -31.97 29.33 -3.97
C THR A 824 -31.87 28.30 -5.07
N ASP A 825 -32.42 28.62 -6.25
CA ASP A 825 -32.26 27.79 -7.46
C ASP A 825 -32.50 26.28 -7.25
N SER A 826 -33.48 25.97 -6.40
CA SER A 826 -33.78 24.62 -5.94
C SER A 826 -35.26 24.30 -6.14
N PHE A 827 -35.55 23.07 -6.52
CA PHE A 827 -36.82 22.69 -7.13
C PHE A 827 -37.42 21.44 -6.49
N TYR A 828 -38.74 21.37 -6.37
CA TYR A 828 -39.41 20.12 -5.99
C TYR A 828 -40.57 19.82 -6.95
N SER A 829 -40.85 18.53 -7.15
CA SER A 829 -41.97 18.15 -8.01
C SER A 829 -43.30 18.54 -7.36
N SER A 830 -44.19 19.18 -8.13
CA SER A 830 -45.54 19.52 -7.65
C SER A 830 -46.40 18.28 -7.34
N ASP A 831 -45.98 17.11 -7.82
CA ASP A 831 -46.67 15.84 -7.62
C ASP A 831 -46.18 15.12 -6.34
N SER A 832 -45.11 15.62 -5.72
CA SER A 832 -44.43 14.97 -4.61
C SER A 832 -45.16 15.02 -3.27
N VAL A 833 -46.12 15.94 -3.10
CA VAL A 833 -46.73 16.22 -1.78
C VAL A 833 -48.14 15.64 -1.69
N ASP A 834 -48.31 14.54 -0.96
CA ASP A 834 -49.65 14.05 -0.60
C ASP A 834 -50.18 14.75 0.67
N ALA A 835 -50.53 16.03 0.54
CA ALA A 835 -51.18 16.79 1.62
C ALA A 835 -52.67 16.43 1.80
N GLY A 836 -53.20 15.46 1.04
CA GLY A 836 -54.63 15.28 0.80
C GLY A 836 -55.43 14.66 1.96
N ALA A 837 -54.78 14.03 2.94
CA ALA A 837 -55.46 13.21 3.94
C ALA A 837 -55.83 13.94 5.26
N THR A 838 -55.09 14.97 5.68
CA THR A 838 -55.18 15.51 7.07
C THR A 838 -55.43 17.02 7.18
N GLY A 839 -55.44 17.76 6.07
CA GLY A 839 -55.61 19.23 6.09
C GLY A 839 -54.38 20.00 6.58
N ALA A 840 -53.21 19.35 6.64
CA ALA A 840 -51.92 19.97 6.92
C ALA A 840 -51.58 21.07 5.89
N THR A 841 -50.87 22.11 6.33
CA THR A 841 -50.43 23.22 5.45
C THR A 841 -49.01 22.95 4.93
N PRO A 842 -48.81 22.78 3.62
CA PRO A 842 -47.48 22.61 3.05
C PRO A 842 -46.58 23.83 3.28
N GLN A 843 -45.33 23.61 3.67
CA GLN A 843 -44.29 24.64 3.72
C GLN A 843 -43.62 24.76 2.34
N ASN A 844 -43.79 25.91 1.68
CA ASN A 844 -43.31 26.12 0.32
C ASN A 844 -41.88 26.71 0.31
N TYR A 845 -40.89 25.88 0.66
CA TYR A 845 -39.48 26.18 0.43
C TYR A 845 -39.02 25.57 -0.91
N GLY A 846 -38.37 26.38 -1.75
CA GLY A 846 -38.03 26.00 -3.12
C GLY A 846 -39.12 26.28 -4.15
N THR A 847 -38.81 26.05 -5.42
CA THR A 847 -39.72 26.30 -6.55
C THR A 847 -40.46 25.01 -6.92
N ALA A 848 -41.79 25.00 -6.80
CA ALA A 848 -42.62 23.89 -7.27
C ALA A 848 -42.63 23.84 -8.81
N VAL A 849 -42.30 22.69 -9.38
CA VAL A 849 -42.29 22.47 -10.84
C VAL A 849 -42.96 21.13 -11.14
N SER A 850 -43.77 21.03 -12.19
CA SER A 850 -44.36 19.74 -12.57
C SER A 850 -43.27 18.72 -12.94
N SER A 851 -43.50 17.43 -12.67
CA SER A 851 -42.57 16.35 -13.04
C SER A 851 -42.09 16.44 -14.49
N ASP A 852 -42.99 16.68 -15.45
CA ASP A 852 -42.65 16.84 -16.89
C ASP A 852 -41.73 18.04 -17.19
N ALA A 853 -41.77 19.08 -16.37
CA ALA A 853 -40.93 20.26 -16.55
C ALA A 853 -39.58 20.10 -15.84
N MET A 854 -39.51 19.37 -14.72
CA MET A 854 -38.23 19.00 -14.09
C MET A 854 -37.37 18.09 -14.98
N LYS A 855 -37.96 17.45 -16.00
CA LYS A 855 -37.21 16.67 -16.99
C LYS A 855 -36.69 17.49 -18.18
N LYS A 856 -36.78 18.82 -18.13
CA LYS A 856 -36.38 19.72 -19.23
C LYS A 856 -35.24 20.63 -18.81
N ILE A 857 -34.19 20.69 -19.62
CA ILE A 857 -33.00 21.54 -19.38
C ILE A 857 -33.40 23.01 -19.18
N GLY A 858 -34.42 23.50 -19.91
CA GLY A 858 -34.89 24.88 -19.83
C GLY A 858 -35.39 25.33 -18.45
N THR A 859 -35.64 24.39 -17.53
CA THR A 859 -36.03 24.65 -16.14
C THR A 859 -34.86 25.14 -15.29
N TYR A 860 -33.63 24.76 -15.62
CA TYR A 860 -32.43 24.90 -14.79
C TYR A 860 -31.41 25.87 -15.41
N GLN A 861 -31.82 27.10 -15.72
CA GLN A 861 -31.00 28.03 -16.54
C GLN A 861 -29.68 28.47 -15.88
N SER A 862 -29.55 28.30 -14.56
CA SER A 862 -28.36 28.64 -13.77
C SER A 862 -27.50 27.43 -13.38
N TRP A 863 -27.93 26.21 -13.71
CA TRP A 863 -27.18 25.00 -13.39
C TRP A 863 -26.14 24.69 -14.48
N SER A 864 -25.00 24.14 -14.08
CA SER A 864 -23.99 23.62 -15.01
C SER A 864 -24.44 22.25 -15.56
N ILE A 865 -25.33 22.26 -16.56
CA ILE A 865 -25.93 21.06 -17.19
C ILE A 865 -25.36 20.82 -18.59
N PHE A 866 -25.06 19.56 -18.91
CA PHE A 866 -24.57 19.13 -20.22
C PHE A 866 -25.51 18.17 -20.99
N SER A 867 -25.31 18.04 -22.31
CA SER A 867 -26.06 17.11 -23.21
C SER A 867 -25.20 16.13 -24.06
N SER A 868 -23.86 16.10 -23.94
CA SER A 868 -22.90 15.14 -24.56
C SER A 868 -21.42 15.06 -23.99
N GLU A 869 -21.14 14.39 -22.87
CA GLU A 869 -19.78 13.98 -22.40
C GLU A 869 -18.66 15.06 -22.32
N SER A 870 -18.60 15.79 -21.20
CA SER A 870 -17.42 16.56 -20.75
C SER A 870 -17.33 16.52 -19.21
N PRO A 871 -16.13 16.32 -18.61
CA PRO A 871 -15.96 16.14 -17.17
C PRO A 871 -16.13 17.42 -16.33
N ASP A 872 -16.27 18.60 -16.95
CA ASP A 872 -16.36 19.89 -16.25
C ASP A 872 -17.78 20.26 -15.76
N TYR A 873 -18.78 19.39 -15.97
CA TYR A 873 -20.20 19.66 -15.67
C TYR A 873 -20.70 18.85 -14.49
N VAL A 874 -21.50 19.47 -13.62
CA VAL A 874 -22.04 18.83 -12.40
C VAL A 874 -23.26 17.96 -12.70
N TRP A 875 -24.11 18.39 -13.64
CA TRP A 875 -25.40 17.78 -13.91
C TRP A 875 -25.55 17.29 -15.36
N PHE A 876 -26.31 16.23 -15.55
CA PHE A 876 -26.73 15.67 -16.84
C PHE A 876 -28.26 15.45 -16.87
N ILE A 877 -28.90 15.74 -18.01
CA ILE A 877 -30.33 15.49 -18.24
C ILE A 877 -30.51 14.87 -19.62
N THR A 878 -31.24 13.74 -19.68
CA THR A 878 -31.82 13.26 -20.95
C THR A 878 -33.16 13.95 -21.17
N GLU A 879 -33.21 14.95 -22.06
CA GLU A 879 -34.35 15.85 -22.26
C GLU A 879 -35.70 15.10 -22.39
N GLY A 880 -36.61 15.37 -21.46
CA GLY A 880 -37.95 14.79 -21.38
C GLY A 880 -38.01 13.35 -20.87
N GLN A 881 -36.88 12.71 -20.56
CA GLN A 881 -36.81 11.32 -20.10
C GLN A 881 -36.46 11.24 -18.61
N THR A 882 -35.34 11.83 -18.21
CA THR A 882 -34.78 11.72 -16.86
C THR A 882 -34.89 13.05 -16.10
N TYR A 883 -34.88 12.97 -14.76
CA TYR A 883 -34.54 14.13 -13.92
C TYR A 883 -33.04 14.44 -14.04
N PRO A 884 -32.55 15.58 -13.52
CA PRO A 884 -31.11 15.87 -13.46
C PRO A 884 -30.36 14.79 -12.65
N GLN A 885 -29.32 14.22 -13.22
CA GLN A 885 -28.44 13.26 -12.55
C GLN A 885 -27.06 13.89 -12.39
N LEU A 886 -26.33 13.49 -11.35
CA LEU A 886 -24.98 13.96 -11.12
C LEU A 886 -24.01 13.28 -12.07
N SER A 887 -23.12 14.05 -12.69
CA SER A 887 -22.13 13.52 -13.63
C SER A 887 -21.16 12.53 -12.97
N SER A 888 -20.92 12.66 -11.66
CA SER A 888 -20.08 11.75 -10.88
C SER A 888 -20.64 10.33 -10.77
N ILE A 889 -21.92 10.13 -11.05
CA ILE A 889 -22.63 8.83 -10.96
C ILE A 889 -22.77 8.21 -12.37
N TYR A 890 -22.31 8.89 -13.42
CA TYR A 890 -22.38 8.37 -14.79
C TYR A 890 -21.21 7.43 -15.08
N GLU A 891 -21.48 6.15 -15.29
CA GLU A 891 -20.52 5.04 -15.54
C GLU A 891 -19.58 5.20 -16.76
N GLY A 892 -19.55 6.38 -17.40
CA GLY A 892 -18.75 6.66 -18.60
C GLY A 892 -17.55 7.61 -18.41
N ILE A 893 -17.23 8.07 -17.19
CA ILE A 893 -16.11 9.00 -16.94
C ILE A 893 -15.09 8.34 -15.99
N PRO A 894 -13.79 8.24 -16.33
CA PRO A 894 -12.75 7.80 -15.40
C PRO A 894 -12.65 8.75 -14.19
N ASN A 895 -12.66 8.18 -12.98
CA ASN A 895 -12.54 8.88 -11.70
C ASN A 895 -11.44 9.97 -11.71
N TYR A 896 -11.81 11.22 -11.45
CA TYR A 896 -10.87 12.33 -11.28
C TYR A 896 -10.95 12.86 -9.84
N LEU A 897 -9.89 12.65 -9.07
CA LEU A 897 -9.72 13.20 -7.72
C LEU A 897 -9.58 14.73 -7.78
N PRO A 898 -10.29 15.52 -6.96
CA PRO A 898 -10.07 16.96 -6.89
C PRO A 898 -8.74 17.28 -6.18
N LYS A 899 -7.93 18.17 -6.79
CA LYS A 899 -6.70 18.70 -6.19
C LYS A 899 -7.02 19.52 -4.94
N THR A 900 -6.66 19.03 -3.76
CA THR A 900 -6.59 19.85 -2.54
C THR A 900 -5.21 20.50 -2.42
N ASN A 901 -5.18 21.81 -2.20
CA ASN A 901 -3.97 22.53 -1.82
C ASN A 901 -3.73 22.33 -0.31
N ARG A 902 -2.77 21.49 0.08
CA ARG A 902 -1.96 21.64 1.31
C ARG A 902 -0.70 20.78 1.19
N GLY A 903 0.44 21.35 1.55
CA GLY A 903 1.76 20.73 1.39
C GLY A 903 2.13 19.79 2.52
N SER A 904 2.71 18.65 2.12
CA SER A 904 3.65 17.72 2.80
C SER A 904 3.23 17.15 4.16
N SER A 905 3.32 15.84 4.40
CA SER A 905 4.43 14.95 4.02
C SER A 905 4.02 13.47 3.85
N GLY A 906 4.38 12.89 2.70
CA GLY A 906 4.78 11.50 2.44
C GLY A 906 4.07 10.33 3.12
N SER A 907 3.23 9.63 2.35
CA SER A 907 3.19 8.17 2.22
C SER A 907 2.41 7.84 0.93
N GLY A 908 2.99 6.96 0.09
CA GLY A 908 2.51 6.67 -1.26
C GLY A 908 1.71 5.37 -1.34
N PHE A 909 0.42 5.53 -1.65
CA PHE A 909 -0.50 4.74 -2.50
C PHE A 909 -0.47 3.19 -2.56
N GLY A 910 -1.67 2.59 -2.47
CA GLY A 910 -2.02 1.31 -3.10
C GLY A 910 -3.53 1.09 -3.35
N GLN A 911 -4.10 1.60 -4.46
CA GLN A 911 -5.52 1.44 -4.81
C GLN A 911 -5.99 0.00 -5.14
N ALA A 912 -7.15 -0.39 -4.59
CA ALA A 912 -7.91 -1.62 -4.89
C ALA A 912 -8.21 -1.88 -6.36
N LYS A 913 -8.08 -3.18 -6.67
CA LYS A 913 -8.65 -3.85 -7.83
C LYS A 913 -10.05 -4.38 -7.49
N ILE A 914 -11.08 -3.89 -8.18
CA ILE A 914 -12.40 -4.54 -8.23
C ILE A 914 -12.24 -5.87 -8.99
N VAL A 915 -12.38 -6.99 -8.29
CA VAL A 915 -12.44 -8.33 -8.89
C VAL A 915 -13.89 -8.59 -9.32
N ASP A 916 -14.13 -8.49 -10.62
CA ASP A 916 -15.38 -8.89 -11.25
C ASP A 916 -15.48 -10.43 -11.22
N SER A 917 -16.28 -10.98 -10.31
CA SER A 917 -16.48 -12.42 -10.15
C SER A 917 -17.46 -12.95 -11.21
N ALA A 918 -16.94 -13.24 -12.40
CA ALA A 918 -17.70 -13.95 -13.43
C ALA A 918 -16.91 -15.11 -14.07
N SER A 919 -16.74 -16.20 -13.32
CA SER A 919 -16.59 -17.57 -13.85
C SER A 919 -16.77 -18.55 -12.68
N SER A 920 -17.39 -19.72 -12.72
CA SER A 920 -17.86 -20.60 -13.77
C SER A 920 -18.78 -21.65 -13.11
N ILE A 921 -19.94 -21.95 -13.69
CA ILE A 921 -20.81 -23.05 -13.23
C ILE A 921 -20.33 -24.36 -13.86
N PRO A 922 -20.11 -25.47 -13.12
CA PRO A 922 -19.58 -26.70 -13.69
C PRO A 922 -20.62 -27.49 -14.50
N ASN A 923 -20.10 -28.10 -15.56
CA ASN A 923 -20.72 -29.09 -16.44
C ASN A 923 -21.68 -30.08 -15.75
N VAL A 924 -22.94 -30.10 -16.19
CA VAL A 924 -23.82 -31.28 -16.10
C VAL A 924 -24.18 -31.73 -17.51
N LYS A 925 -23.78 -32.97 -17.84
CA LYS A 925 -24.17 -33.73 -19.02
C LYS A 925 -25.68 -33.96 -19.06
N GLU A 926 -26.34 -33.67 -20.18
CA GLU A 926 -27.52 -34.42 -20.62
C GLU A 926 -27.53 -34.67 -22.13
N ASP A 927 -27.84 -35.92 -22.49
CA ASP A 927 -28.07 -36.48 -23.83
C ASP A 927 -29.42 -36.02 -24.45
N PRO A 928 -29.72 -36.28 -25.74
CA PRO A 928 -30.50 -35.34 -26.56
C PRO A 928 -31.90 -35.81 -27.06
N VAL A 929 -32.73 -34.83 -27.51
CA VAL A 929 -33.87 -34.88 -28.50
C VAL A 929 -35.23 -35.45 -27.97
N PRO A 930 -36.48 -35.02 -28.37
CA PRO A 930 -36.94 -34.42 -29.65
C PRO A 930 -37.93 -33.22 -29.67
N VAL A 931 -37.77 -32.40 -30.72
CA VAL A 931 -38.72 -31.99 -31.79
C VAL A 931 -40.22 -31.82 -31.46
N SER A 932 -40.74 -30.59 -31.71
CA SER A 932 -42.02 -30.40 -32.42
C SER A 932 -42.03 -29.09 -33.22
N VAL A 933 -42.78 -29.09 -34.31
CA VAL A 933 -42.58 -28.27 -35.52
C VAL A 933 -43.82 -27.39 -35.81
N THR A 934 -43.59 -26.26 -36.49
CA THR A 934 -44.45 -25.50 -37.45
C THR A 934 -45.32 -24.33 -36.91
N PRO A 935 -45.74 -23.35 -37.77
CA PRO A 935 -44.94 -22.47 -38.66
C PRO A 935 -45.45 -20.99 -38.79
N VAL A 936 -44.55 -20.04 -39.16
CA VAL A 936 -44.56 -19.03 -40.30
C VAL A 936 -45.91 -18.31 -40.64
N PRO A 937 -45.99 -16.97 -40.92
CA PRO A 937 -45.18 -16.32 -41.97
C PRO A 937 -44.70 -14.85 -41.86
N GLU A 938 -43.54 -14.70 -42.50
CA GLU A 938 -42.92 -13.62 -43.29
C GLU A 938 -43.75 -12.38 -43.74
N SER A 939 -43.06 -11.24 -43.70
CA SER A 939 -42.80 -10.34 -44.85
C SER A 939 -41.79 -9.26 -44.39
N GLY A 940 -40.79 -8.77 -45.12
CA GLY A 940 -40.32 -8.95 -46.49
C GLY A 940 -39.15 -7.97 -46.73
N GLU A 941 -38.16 -8.45 -47.49
CA GLU A 941 -37.21 -7.77 -48.41
C GLU A 941 -36.86 -6.27 -48.27
N ASN A 942 -35.56 -5.96 -48.19
CA ASN A 942 -34.69 -5.42 -49.27
C ASN A 942 -33.39 -4.84 -48.66
N LYS A 943 -32.20 -5.37 -48.93
CA LYS A 943 -31.31 -5.25 -50.13
C LYS A 943 -30.36 -4.04 -50.13
N ASN A 944 -29.09 -4.42 -50.33
CA ASN A 944 -27.93 -3.71 -50.89
C ASN A 944 -27.20 -2.72 -49.97
N ALA A 945 -25.94 -2.94 -49.55
CA ALA A 945 -24.67 -3.28 -50.24
C ALA A 945 -23.95 -2.07 -50.87
N ASN A 946 -22.72 -1.85 -50.38
CA ASN A 946 -21.52 -1.31 -51.03
C ASN A 946 -21.63 0.12 -51.64
N GLU A 947 -20.64 1.01 -51.62
CA GLU A 947 -19.22 0.85 -51.95
C GLU A 947 -18.44 2.17 -51.68
N ASP A 948 -17.11 2.06 -51.52
CA ASP A 948 -16.04 2.96 -52.00
C ASP A 948 -15.73 4.38 -51.44
N GLN A 949 -14.59 4.42 -50.75
CA GLN A 949 -13.29 5.03 -51.12
C GLN A 949 -13.12 6.53 -51.44
N ASN A 950 -12.07 7.06 -50.78
CA ASN A 950 -10.98 7.91 -51.28
C ASN A 950 -11.02 9.45 -51.16
N ALA A 951 -10.09 9.92 -50.32
CA ALA A 951 -8.94 10.79 -50.64
C ALA A 951 -9.08 12.33 -50.78
N ASN A 952 -8.24 13.00 -49.96
CA ASN A 952 -7.36 14.16 -50.24
C ASN A 952 -7.96 15.48 -50.73
N ASN A 953 -7.79 16.55 -49.92
CA ASN A 953 -6.81 17.63 -50.17
C ASN A 953 -7.05 18.87 -49.27
N ALA A 954 -5.96 19.41 -48.72
CA ALA A 954 -5.85 20.78 -48.18
C ALA A 954 -5.91 21.83 -49.32
N PRO A 955 -5.95 23.17 -49.11
CA PRO A 955 -5.01 23.95 -48.30
C PRO A 955 -5.63 25.12 -47.49
N GLY A 956 -4.81 25.74 -46.64
CA GLY A 956 -5.20 26.76 -45.66
C GLY A 956 -5.23 28.20 -46.16
N GLU A 957 -5.42 29.12 -45.21
CA GLU A 957 -4.97 30.51 -45.29
C GLU A 957 -4.92 31.14 -43.89
N SER A 958 -3.87 31.95 -43.72
CA SER A 958 -3.42 32.76 -42.58
C SER A 958 -4.32 33.94 -42.22
N TYR A 959 -4.22 34.47 -40.98
CA TYR A 959 -3.94 35.89 -40.70
C TYR A 959 -3.58 36.12 -39.21
N SER A 960 -2.96 37.28 -38.98
CA SER A 960 -1.94 37.64 -37.99
C SER A 960 -2.41 38.59 -36.87
N ASP A 961 -1.56 38.67 -35.83
CA ASP A 961 -1.16 39.82 -34.99
C ASP A 961 -2.18 40.63 -34.17
N GLU A 962 -1.95 40.71 -32.85
CA GLU A 962 -1.32 41.85 -32.13
C GLU A 962 -1.30 41.53 -30.61
N SER A 963 -0.13 41.37 -29.97
CA SER A 963 0.71 42.40 -29.31
C SER A 963 0.24 42.85 -27.92
N GLY A 964 1.11 42.68 -26.91
CA GLY A 964 0.88 43.10 -25.52
C GLY A 964 2.09 42.81 -24.63
N SER A 965 3.10 43.67 -24.74
CA SER A 965 4.40 43.65 -24.05
C SER A 965 4.34 43.78 -22.52
N ASN A 966 5.29 43.17 -21.81
CA ASN A 966 6.16 43.90 -20.88
C ASN A 966 7.52 43.23 -20.65
N ARG A 967 8.54 44.07 -20.56
CA ARG A 967 9.98 43.76 -20.61
C ARG A 967 10.64 43.96 -19.23
N THR A 968 11.51 43.00 -18.89
CA THR A 968 12.90 43.16 -18.38
C THR A 968 13.15 43.62 -16.92
N LEU A 969 13.92 42.82 -16.16
CA LEU A 969 15.23 43.23 -15.60
C LEU A 969 16.08 42.04 -15.10
N TYR A 970 17.29 41.89 -15.66
CA TYR A 970 18.39 41.07 -15.12
C TYR A 970 19.24 41.93 -14.18
N ILE A 971 19.61 41.40 -13.00
CA ILE A 971 20.73 41.90 -12.19
C ILE A 971 21.57 40.70 -11.77
N LEU A 972 22.88 40.81 -11.99
CA LEU A 972 23.92 39.84 -11.71
C LEU A 972 24.92 40.48 -10.75
N LEU A 973 25.01 39.99 -9.51
CA LEU A 973 26.07 40.14 -8.50
C LEU A 973 25.85 38.94 -7.55
N GLY A 974 26.79 38.06 -7.21
CA GLY A 974 28.22 38.21 -6.97
C GLY A 974 28.51 37.72 -5.54
N THR A 975 29.02 36.49 -5.42
CA THR A 975 29.84 35.92 -4.31
C THR A 975 29.38 36.09 -2.84
N GLY A 976 29.15 34.98 -2.13
CA GLY A 976 29.06 34.98 -0.67
C GLY A 976 28.82 33.60 -0.06
N LEU A 977 29.90 32.91 0.29
CA LEU A 977 29.99 31.75 1.17
C LEU A 977 29.33 32.06 2.53
N ILE A 978 28.32 31.30 2.96
CA ILE A 978 27.86 31.25 4.36
C ILE A 978 27.64 29.79 4.77
N ILE A 979 28.47 29.36 5.70
CA ILE A 979 28.34 28.18 6.54
C ILE A 979 27.08 28.34 7.40
N VAL A 980 26.15 27.38 7.36
CA VAL A 980 25.07 27.29 8.36
C VAL A 980 25.34 26.06 9.23
N VAL A 981 25.83 26.35 10.42
CA VAL A 981 25.82 25.46 11.59
C VAL A 981 24.37 25.40 12.10
N GLY A 982 23.93 24.18 12.41
CA GLY A 982 22.55 23.89 12.82
C GLY A 982 22.08 24.62 14.07
N CYS A 983 20.76 24.82 14.13
CA CYS A 983 20.02 25.07 15.36
C CYS A 983 18.59 24.55 15.22
N VAL A 984 18.29 23.58 16.09
CA VAL A 984 16.99 23.06 16.49
C VAL A 984 16.00 24.20 16.78
N ALA A 985 14.81 24.15 16.18
CA ALA A 985 13.68 25.00 16.52
C ALA A 985 12.55 24.16 17.13
N PHE A 986 12.36 24.32 18.44
CA PHE A 986 11.19 23.90 19.21
C PHE A 986 9.95 24.66 18.70
N PHE A 987 8.92 23.96 18.23
CA PHE A 987 7.57 24.52 18.08
C PHE A 987 6.66 24.01 19.21
N LEU A 988 6.40 24.91 20.16
CA LEU A 988 5.21 24.87 21.01
C LEU A 988 4.05 25.40 20.17
N ASN A 989 2.99 24.62 19.96
CA ASN A 989 1.71 25.18 19.52
C ASN A 989 0.58 24.83 20.47
N LYS A 990 -0.03 25.90 20.99
CA LYS A 990 -1.20 25.90 21.87
C LYS A 990 -2.44 26.01 20.98
N LYS A 991 -3.42 25.16 21.27
CA LYS A 991 -4.87 25.31 21.06
C LYS A 991 -5.34 26.61 20.40
N ARG A 992 -6.02 26.46 19.26
CA ARG A 992 -7.39 26.95 19.11
C ARG A 992 -8.14 26.10 18.12
#